data_AF-A0A6B3M5V8-F1
#
_entry.id   AF-A0A6B3M5V8-F1
#
_cell.length_a   1.000
_cell.length_b   1.000
_cell.length_c   1.000
_cell.angle_alpha   90.00
_cell.angle_beta   90.00
_cell.angle_gamma   90.00
#
_symmetry.space_group_name_H-M   'P 1'
#
loop_
_entity.id
_entity.type
_entity.pdbx_description
1 polymer ?
#
loop_
_entity_poly.entity_id
_entity_poly.type
_entity_poly.pdbx_seq_one_letter_code
_entity_poly.pdbx_strand_id
1 'polypeptide(L)'
;MANQTFYLKPNVIVEPLFNQWYAWSNLISPATAARYITESHLKIMQSFVDAPEVHQSAMKDPAMMGGPFINYGVDRVHEIKALLEATKEEEAHMVQLSQAITQLDTMLLDKANGYSLEPLYQNVPEVLKGYVELVYDSNNHPSIRFIEGLLYKSQYYNPASQTVALYLGYEDERSFVLSTPRLKDDGYLHLNLPFNDSRLDRLFQMRETPQPYIQIKNLLGIAEEDEALFSSFFTEEPPQKEPKYSGDSVRIRYFGHACVLIETKDVSILCDPLISYQHQQGIPRYTYADLPETIDYALITHNHQDHCMFETLLQLRHKIKHLVVPKSNSGVLIDPSLKLILKAIGFANVLEIDNLEAIEVNDGQIVALPFLGEHGDLNISAKAAYLIQLKGQSVLCLADSNNIEPKLYETIHKLFGDVDVAFIGMECDGAPFSWAYGSLLTKPVPRKIAATRRLDGSNAERALEIVSQFNPQQVYVYAMGREPWLTYITSIHYTEESRPILESKQLVEACKNRNIFSEILLGRKEIILDENLRGVPIIAFPTSSNELLNEKKVTQTIDEFLAKLSRLDIKLWVDGERLRCNAPKGALTPTLKTQLSERKAEILEFLSNKSNDSEMLALLNADAVLDSSIHPELPAQTTVEPSCILLTGATGFVGAFLLYELLQQTSADIYCLVRADSTESAQNKLRSCLESYLIWQEGFGSRIIPVIGDLSQPLLGIYEKQFHQLANKIDVIYHNGAWVHHTSPYSTLKATNVLGTQEALRLACKFKAKPVHFISTASVFSGDGYSGVRFIREQENIDNGQVPFTGYTQSKWVAEKLVTAARDRGLPVCIYRLGRISGHSKTGVFNVNDFLYRLIIGCVQLGSIPDGELMQDIIPVDYASQAIVHISKQQASWSKAFHLVHPQPVSTNLFFEKLRSLGYPIQNVSYEQWYSQLLNIAESSPEHALYPLVSLLPAPNSQTQSSDSAVVKFDCQNTLNGLKGTSIICPPIDDQLLSTYFSYLIHSGALAPLSISNELEKSRTAHTSTV
;
A
#
# COMPACT_ATOMS: atom_id res chain seq x y z
N MET A 1 14.84 55.95 -8.58
CA MET A 1 14.03 54.72 -8.46
C MET A 1 12.52 54.94 -8.60
N ALA A 2 11.93 56.12 -8.31
CA ALA A 2 10.46 56.28 -8.30
C ALA A 2 9.73 56.05 -9.65
N ASN A 3 10.40 56.21 -10.80
CA ASN A 3 9.83 55.99 -12.14
C ASN A 3 10.36 54.72 -12.84
N GLN A 4 11.20 53.93 -12.18
CA GLN A 4 11.78 52.72 -12.78
C GLN A 4 10.79 51.56 -12.63
N THR A 5 10.51 50.87 -13.74
CA THR A 5 9.52 49.77 -13.79
C THR A 5 10.23 48.43 -13.83
N PHE A 6 9.67 47.43 -13.16
CA PHE A 6 10.25 46.11 -13.03
C PHE A 6 9.25 45.01 -13.41
N TYR A 7 9.78 43.88 -13.83
CA TYR A 7 9.08 42.62 -14.05
C TYR A 7 9.23 41.71 -12.83
N LEU A 8 8.25 40.83 -12.61
CA LEU A 8 8.40 39.70 -11.70
C LEU A 8 9.35 38.69 -12.34
N LYS A 9 10.39 38.26 -11.61
CA LYS A 9 11.36 37.31 -12.13
C LYS A 9 10.69 35.98 -12.53
N PRO A 10 11.18 35.33 -13.60
CA PRO A 10 10.55 34.14 -14.15
C PRO A 10 10.74 32.89 -13.28
N ASN A 11 11.64 32.95 -12.29
CA ASN A 11 11.89 31.88 -11.31
C ASN A 11 11.30 32.17 -9.91
N VAL A 12 10.47 33.20 -9.76
CA VAL A 12 9.69 33.41 -8.52
C VAL A 12 8.57 32.40 -8.49
N ILE A 13 8.57 31.54 -7.47
CA ILE A 13 7.52 30.56 -7.21
C ILE A 13 6.48 31.19 -6.29
N VAL A 14 5.22 30.86 -6.50
CA VAL A 14 4.09 31.38 -5.70
C VAL A 14 3.18 30.24 -5.26
N GLU A 15 3.40 29.76 -4.04
CA GLU A 15 2.60 28.67 -3.48
C GLU A 15 1.30 29.21 -2.86
N PRO A 16 0.11 28.74 -3.27
CA PRO A 16 -1.12 29.04 -2.58
C PRO A 16 -1.23 28.20 -1.32
N LEU A 17 -1.63 28.80 -0.20
CA LEU A 17 -1.70 28.14 1.09
C LEU A 17 -3.07 28.33 1.76
N PHE A 18 -3.57 27.29 2.43
CA PHE A 18 -4.73 27.32 3.30
C PHE A 18 -4.31 26.83 4.68
N ASN A 19 -4.36 27.69 5.70
CA ASN A 19 -3.81 27.41 7.03
C ASN A 19 -2.35 26.91 6.98
N GLN A 20 -1.54 27.56 6.16
CA GLN A 20 -0.14 27.20 5.87
C GLN A 20 0.06 25.88 5.10
N TRP A 21 -0.98 25.11 4.78
CA TRP A 21 -0.87 23.92 3.93
C TRP A 21 -0.96 24.29 2.45
N TYR A 22 -0.22 23.60 1.58
CA TYR A 22 -0.37 23.80 0.14
C TYR A 22 -1.83 23.60 -0.28
N ALA A 23 -2.41 24.63 -0.89
CA ALA A 23 -3.83 24.70 -1.17
C ALA A 23 -4.17 24.02 -2.49
N TRP A 24 -5.22 23.21 -2.44
CA TRP A 24 -5.85 22.58 -3.60
C TRP A 24 -7.37 22.56 -3.41
N SER A 25 -8.09 22.09 -4.42
CA SER A 25 -9.56 22.22 -4.53
C SER A 25 -10.34 21.79 -3.29
N ASN A 26 -10.00 20.66 -2.69
CA ASN A 26 -10.70 20.13 -1.52
C ASN A 26 -10.50 20.94 -0.22
N LEU A 27 -9.60 21.93 -0.21
CA LEU A 27 -9.43 22.86 0.91
C LEU A 27 -10.26 24.14 0.77
N ILE A 28 -11.02 24.30 -0.33
CA ILE A 28 -11.86 25.49 -0.55
C ILE A 28 -13.32 25.25 -0.20
N SER A 29 -13.89 24.10 -0.58
CA SER A 29 -15.25 23.77 -0.20
C SER A 29 -15.30 23.53 1.32
N PRO A 30 -16.17 24.23 2.08
CA PRO A 30 -16.14 24.17 3.55
C PRO A 30 -16.29 22.75 4.13
N ALA A 31 -17.17 21.94 3.55
CA ALA A 31 -17.40 20.58 4.03
C ALA A 31 -16.16 19.68 3.81
N THR A 32 -15.51 19.76 2.65
CA THR A 32 -14.29 18.99 2.38
C THR A 32 -13.10 19.53 3.16
N ALA A 33 -12.97 20.86 3.27
CA ALA A 33 -11.90 21.51 4.02
C ALA A 33 -11.95 21.08 5.50
N ALA A 34 -13.14 21.07 6.11
CA ALA A 34 -13.33 20.60 7.49
C ALA A 34 -12.84 19.15 7.69
N ARG A 35 -13.14 18.26 6.72
CA ARG A 35 -12.67 16.87 6.72
C ARG A 35 -11.14 16.79 6.58
N TYR A 36 -10.50 17.51 5.64
CA TYR A 36 -9.03 17.48 5.49
C TYR A 36 -8.29 18.07 6.69
N ILE A 37 -8.75 19.18 7.25
CA ILE A 37 -8.17 19.78 8.45
C ILE A 37 -8.16 18.74 9.58
N THR A 38 -9.30 18.08 9.81
CA THR A 38 -9.48 17.16 10.93
C THR A 38 -8.82 15.80 10.71
N GLU A 39 -9.01 15.21 9.53
CA GLU A 39 -8.65 13.81 9.26
C GLU A 39 -7.27 13.66 8.64
N SER A 40 -6.65 14.75 8.19
CA SER A 40 -5.30 14.78 7.63
C SER A 40 -4.40 15.75 8.41
N HIS A 41 -4.57 17.06 8.25
CA HIS A 41 -3.58 18.05 8.71
C HIS A 41 -3.29 17.96 10.22
N LEU A 42 -4.34 17.96 11.05
CA LEU A 42 -4.19 17.84 12.51
C LEU A 42 -3.53 16.52 12.92
N LYS A 43 -3.86 15.41 12.25
CA LYS A 43 -3.27 14.09 12.55
C LYS A 43 -1.81 14.01 12.13
N ILE A 44 -1.45 14.56 10.97
CA ILE A 44 -0.07 14.60 10.47
C ILE A 44 0.80 15.43 11.41
N MET A 45 0.33 16.62 11.81
CA MET A 45 1.06 17.46 12.77
C MET A 45 1.19 16.79 14.13
N GLN A 46 0.12 16.18 14.65
CA GLN A 46 0.18 15.43 15.91
C GLN A 46 1.19 14.28 15.83
N SER A 47 1.17 13.50 14.74
CA SER A 47 2.13 12.42 14.48
C SER A 47 3.58 12.92 14.48
N PHE A 48 3.86 14.07 13.84
CA PHE A 48 5.19 14.65 13.83
C PHE A 48 5.63 15.18 15.20
N VAL A 49 4.72 15.78 15.97
CA VAL A 49 5.00 16.24 17.33
C VAL A 49 5.30 15.07 18.26
N ASP A 50 4.60 13.95 18.08
CA ASP A 50 4.76 12.75 18.91
C ASP A 50 6.00 11.93 18.55
N ALA A 51 6.39 11.90 17.26
CA ALA A 51 7.49 11.08 16.74
C ALA A 51 8.23 11.73 15.54
N PRO A 52 8.94 12.86 15.73
CA PRO A 52 9.56 13.60 14.63
C PRO A 52 10.67 12.81 13.93
N GLU A 53 11.39 11.94 14.64
CA GLU A 53 12.45 11.10 14.06
C GLU A 53 11.88 10.08 13.06
N VAL A 54 10.65 9.61 13.24
CA VAL A 54 9.97 8.70 12.31
C VAL A 54 9.71 9.39 10.98
N HIS A 55 9.24 10.64 11.02
CA HIS A 55 9.00 11.45 9.83
C HIS A 55 10.33 11.75 9.11
N GLN A 56 11.37 12.13 9.85
CA GLN A 56 12.69 12.38 9.27
C GLN A 56 13.29 11.11 8.64
N SER A 57 13.09 9.94 9.27
CA SER A 57 13.52 8.66 8.71
C SER A 57 12.72 8.30 7.47
N ALA A 58 11.41 8.53 7.46
CA ALA A 58 10.54 8.26 6.32
C ALA A 58 10.93 9.13 5.11
N MET A 59 11.30 10.40 5.31
CA MET A 59 11.73 11.28 4.21
C MET A 59 13.08 10.91 3.59
N LYS A 60 13.85 10.01 4.22
CA LYS A 60 15.07 9.44 3.62
C LYS A 60 14.79 8.23 2.74
N ASP A 61 13.60 7.65 2.82
CA ASP A 61 13.18 6.51 2.01
C ASP A 61 12.32 6.98 0.83
N PRO A 62 12.81 6.86 -0.42
CA PRO A 62 12.04 7.21 -1.61
C PRO A 62 10.68 6.50 -1.70
N ALA A 63 10.53 5.30 -1.15
CA ALA A 63 9.27 4.54 -1.16
C ALA A 63 8.20 5.14 -0.23
N MET A 64 8.59 6.01 0.71
CA MET A 64 7.68 6.68 1.65
C MET A 64 7.34 8.11 1.22
N MET A 65 7.93 8.62 0.14
CA MET A 65 7.57 9.91 -0.43
C MET A 65 6.12 9.91 -0.91
N GLY A 66 5.42 11.03 -0.70
CA GLY A 66 3.98 11.13 -0.90
C GLY A 66 3.14 10.60 0.27
N GLY A 67 3.76 10.01 1.30
CA GLY A 67 3.10 9.61 2.54
C GLY A 67 2.77 10.78 3.48
N PRO A 68 2.05 10.52 4.59
CA PRO A 68 1.62 11.54 5.55
C PRO A 68 2.76 12.01 6.48
N PHE A 69 3.91 12.38 5.91
CA PHE A 69 5.12 12.74 6.65
C PHE A 69 5.54 14.19 6.37
N ILE A 70 5.62 14.98 7.44
CA ILE A 70 6.22 16.33 7.45
C ILE A 70 7.73 16.27 7.13
N ASN A 71 8.16 17.08 6.16
CA ASN A 71 9.53 17.23 5.72
C ASN A 71 10.24 18.40 6.44
N TYR A 72 10.39 18.29 7.77
CA TYR A 72 11.18 19.20 8.58
C TYR A 72 12.09 18.45 9.55
N GLY A 73 13.15 19.13 10.01
CA GLY A 73 14.04 18.64 11.07
C GLY A 73 13.39 18.67 12.45
N VAL A 74 13.93 17.88 13.37
CA VAL A 74 13.46 17.76 14.76
C VAL A 74 13.54 19.10 15.52
N ASP A 75 14.43 19.99 15.09
CA ASP A 75 14.59 21.35 15.62
C ASP A 75 13.33 22.22 15.45
N ARG A 76 12.51 21.94 14.42
CA ARG A 76 11.28 22.71 14.11
C ARG A 76 10.00 22.14 14.74
N VAL A 77 10.11 21.12 15.60
CA VAL A 77 8.96 20.50 16.28
C VAL A 77 8.14 21.51 17.10
N HIS A 78 8.81 22.47 17.74
CA HIS A 78 8.14 23.48 18.55
C HIS A 78 7.25 24.41 17.72
N GLU A 79 7.63 24.73 16.48
CA GLU A 79 6.84 25.53 15.54
C GLU A 79 5.62 24.74 15.04
N ILE A 80 5.81 23.47 14.67
CA ILE A 80 4.70 22.59 14.27
C ILE A 80 3.72 22.39 15.42
N LYS A 81 4.21 22.26 16.66
CA LYS A 81 3.35 22.19 17.85
C LYS A 81 2.56 23.48 18.06
N ALA A 82 3.19 24.64 17.87
CA ALA A 82 2.49 25.92 17.96
C ALA A 82 1.41 26.04 16.86
N LEU A 83 1.72 25.65 15.62
CA LEU A 83 0.76 25.64 14.53
C LEU A 83 -0.40 24.66 14.79
N LEU A 84 -0.11 23.47 15.34
CA LEU A 84 -1.12 22.48 15.70
C LEU A 84 -2.12 23.04 16.72
N GLU A 85 -1.62 23.67 17.79
CA GLU A 85 -2.49 24.24 18.83
C GLU A 85 -3.26 25.46 18.33
N ALA A 86 -2.62 26.34 17.56
CA ALA A 86 -3.30 27.46 16.91
C ALA A 86 -4.40 26.98 15.95
N THR A 87 -4.12 25.96 15.13
CA THR A 87 -5.12 25.39 14.22
C THR A 87 -6.30 24.77 14.99
N LYS A 88 -6.05 24.07 16.12
CA LYS A 88 -7.14 23.53 16.96
C LYS A 88 -8.04 24.63 17.52
N GLU A 89 -7.48 25.78 17.86
CA GLU A 89 -8.22 26.93 18.40
C GLU A 89 -8.96 27.71 17.31
N GLU A 90 -8.23 28.16 16.29
CA GLU A 90 -8.74 29.01 15.21
C GLU A 90 -9.76 28.26 14.31
N GLU A 91 -9.52 26.97 14.05
CA GLU A 91 -10.37 26.13 13.20
C GLU A 91 -11.30 25.21 14.01
N ALA A 92 -11.55 25.52 15.28
CA ALA A 92 -12.45 24.74 16.14
C ALA A 92 -13.84 24.54 15.52
N HIS A 93 -14.36 25.56 14.84
CA HIS A 93 -15.64 25.53 14.13
C HIS A 93 -15.63 24.55 12.94
N MET A 94 -14.51 24.40 12.24
CA MET A 94 -14.33 23.41 11.17
C MET A 94 -14.20 21.99 11.72
N VAL A 95 -13.52 21.81 12.86
CA VAL A 95 -13.47 20.53 13.55
C VAL A 95 -14.88 20.08 13.99
N GLN A 96 -15.68 21.01 14.53
CA GLN A 96 -17.09 20.75 14.87
C GLN A 96 -17.91 20.37 13.64
N LEU A 97 -17.73 21.06 12.50
CA LEU A 97 -18.40 20.71 11.25
C LEU A 97 -18.03 19.30 10.79
N SER A 98 -16.75 18.93 10.81
CA SER A 98 -16.27 17.60 10.46
C SER A 98 -16.87 16.50 11.34
N GLN A 99 -16.92 16.73 12.66
CA GLN A 99 -17.55 15.81 13.62
C GLN A 99 -19.04 15.66 13.36
N ALA A 100 -19.74 16.76 13.08
CA ALA A 100 -21.16 16.74 12.77
C ALA A 100 -21.47 16.01 11.46
N ILE A 101 -20.61 16.10 10.44
CA ILE A 101 -20.75 15.32 9.21
C ILE A 101 -20.71 13.81 9.53
N THR A 102 -19.71 13.37 10.30
CA THR A 102 -19.60 11.97 10.74
C THR A 102 -20.78 11.54 11.60
N GLN A 103 -21.23 12.40 12.52
CA GLN A 103 -22.39 12.13 13.38
C GLN A 103 -23.68 11.99 12.55
N LEU A 104 -23.89 12.87 11.57
CA LEU A 104 -25.06 12.84 10.73
C LEU A 104 -25.09 11.59 9.84
N ASP A 105 -23.95 11.24 9.23
CA ASP A 105 -23.82 10.04 8.42
C ASP A 105 -24.11 8.77 9.26
N THR A 106 -23.52 8.70 10.45
CA THR A 106 -23.76 7.60 11.39
C THR A 106 -25.24 7.53 11.82
N MET A 107 -25.85 8.68 12.12
CA MET A 107 -27.27 8.77 12.49
C MET A 107 -28.19 8.28 11.37
N LEU A 108 -27.90 8.66 10.13
CA LEU A 108 -28.65 8.20 8.97
C LEU A 108 -28.54 6.69 8.79
N LEU A 109 -27.34 6.13 8.88
CA LEU A 109 -27.12 4.69 8.73
C LEU A 109 -27.82 3.85 9.80
N ASP A 110 -27.98 4.40 11.02
CA ASP A 110 -28.66 3.73 12.12
C ASP A 110 -30.18 3.85 12.03
N LYS A 111 -30.70 5.04 11.71
CA LYS A 111 -32.13 5.35 11.85
C LYS A 111 -32.93 5.32 10.57
N ALA A 112 -32.29 5.52 9.42
CA ALA A 112 -32.97 5.61 8.15
C ALA A 112 -33.28 4.21 7.62
N ASN A 113 -34.51 3.77 7.79
CA ASN A 113 -34.99 2.39 7.57
C ASN A 113 -35.91 2.24 6.34
N GLY A 114 -35.83 3.18 5.39
CA GLY A 114 -36.62 3.21 4.14
C GLY A 114 -37.94 3.98 4.24
N TYR A 115 -38.32 4.43 5.44
CA TYR A 115 -39.48 5.31 5.64
C TYR A 115 -39.08 6.79 5.48
N SER A 116 -40.05 7.72 5.57
CA SER A 116 -39.77 9.16 5.44
C SER A 116 -38.61 9.63 6.32
N LEU A 117 -37.68 10.40 5.75
CA LEU A 117 -36.56 11.03 6.45
C LEU A 117 -36.97 12.31 7.20
N GLU A 118 -38.17 12.83 6.97
CA GLU A 118 -38.67 14.07 7.60
C GLU A 118 -38.51 14.09 9.13
N PRO A 119 -38.87 13.02 9.88
CA PRO A 119 -38.72 13.02 11.33
C PRO A 119 -37.25 13.07 11.80
N LEU A 120 -36.29 12.72 10.94
CA LEU A 120 -34.86 12.72 11.29
C LEU A 120 -34.24 14.12 11.22
N TYR A 121 -34.91 15.11 10.60
CA TYR A 121 -34.42 16.50 10.58
C TYR A 121 -34.26 17.09 11.99
N GLN A 122 -35.08 16.65 12.96
CA GLN A 122 -34.94 17.07 14.36
C GLN A 122 -33.63 16.57 15.00
N ASN A 123 -33.05 15.49 14.45
CA ASN A 123 -31.81 14.86 14.90
C ASN A 123 -30.57 15.32 14.12
N VAL A 124 -30.72 16.14 13.07
CA VAL A 124 -29.59 16.73 12.37
C VAL A 124 -28.77 17.56 13.37
N PRO A 125 -27.44 17.36 13.44
CA PRO A 125 -26.58 18.16 14.32
C PRO A 125 -26.78 19.66 14.08
N GLU A 126 -26.78 20.45 15.16
CA GLU A 126 -27.14 21.88 15.10
C GLU A 126 -26.32 22.65 14.06
N VAL A 127 -25.03 22.38 13.97
CA VAL A 127 -24.10 23.02 13.02
C VAL A 127 -24.41 22.73 11.54
N LEU A 128 -25.18 21.68 11.24
CA LEU A 128 -25.60 21.28 9.89
C LEU A 128 -27.07 21.62 9.60
N LYS A 129 -27.86 22.06 10.58
CA LYS A 129 -29.27 22.40 10.35
C LYS A 129 -29.38 23.55 9.34
N GLY A 130 -30.19 23.35 8.31
CA GLY A 130 -30.37 24.31 7.21
C GLY A 130 -29.27 24.28 6.13
N TYR A 131 -28.21 23.48 6.30
CA TYR A 131 -27.12 23.33 5.32
C TYR A 131 -27.15 22.01 4.55
N VAL A 132 -28.06 21.11 4.91
CA VAL A 132 -28.15 19.77 4.33
C VAL A 132 -29.60 19.42 3.99
N GLU A 133 -29.73 18.51 3.04
CA GLU A 133 -30.95 17.75 2.79
C GLU A 133 -30.62 16.26 2.98
N LEU A 134 -31.52 15.55 3.66
CA LEU A 134 -31.44 14.10 3.85
C LEU A 134 -32.14 13.41 2.69
N VAL A 135 -31.45 12.49 2.02
CA VAL A 135 -31.96 11.82 0.81
C VAL A 135 -31.78 10.31 0.87
N TYR A 136 -32.58 9.59 0.07
CA TYR A 136 -32.33 8.20 -0.29
C TYR A 136 -31.83 8.12 -1.73
N ASP A 137 -30.92 7.18 -2.00
CA ASP A 137 -30.65 6.73 -3.36
C ASP A 137 -31.77 5.80 -3.88
N SER A 138 -31.66 5.33 -5.13
CA SER A 138 -32.63 4.41 -5.75
C SER A 138 -32.70 3.02 -5.09
N ASN A 139 -31.75 2.69 -4.23
CA ASN A 139 -31.70 1.44 -3.45
C ASN A 139 -32.16 1.63 -1.99
N ASN A 140 -32.69 2.82 -1.65
CA ASN A 140 -33.05 3.21 -0.29
C ASN A 140 -31.85 3.28 0.68
N HIS A 141 -30.63 3.52 0.19
CA HIS A 141 -29.52 3.89 1.06
C HIS A 141 -29.57 5.38 1.39
N PRO A 142 -29.51 5.74 2.68
CA PRO A 142 -29.57 7.14 3.08
C PRO A 142 -28.25 7.85 2.75
N SER A 143 -28.32 9.14 2.46
CA SER A 143 -27.15 9.99 2.21
C SER A 143 -27.45 11.44 2.59
N ILE A 144 -26.39 12.25 2.64
CA ILE A 144 -26.42 13.69 2.92
C ILE A 144 -26.17 14.42 1.60
N ARG A 145 -27.08 15.32 1.22
CA ARG A 145 -26.82 16.31 0.17
C ARG A 145 -26.54 17.67 0.81
N PHE A 146 -25.32 18.18 0.62
CA PHE A 146 -24.92 19.49 1.12
C PHE A 146 -25.46 20.60 0.23
N ILE A 147 -25.97 21.67 0.84
CA ILE A 147 -26.37 22.89 0.14
C ILE A 147 -25.13 23.79 0.05
N GLU A 148 -24.22 23.46 -0.88
CA GLU A 148 -22.88 24.06 -0.97
C GLU A 148 -22.92 25.60 -1.00
N GLY A 149 -23.85 26.20 -1.76
CA GLY A 149 -23.98 27.66 -1.84
C GLY A 149 -24.31 28.34 -0.50
N LEU A 150 -24.96 27.64 0.43
CA LEU A 150 -25.17 28.13 1.80
C LEU A 150 -23.91 27.98 2.64
N LEU A 151 -23.17 26.87 2.49
CA LEU A 151 -21.90 26.67 3.19
C LEU A 151 -20.87 27.75 2.81
N TYR A 152 -20.74 28.08 1.52
CA TYR A 152 -19.88 29.19 1.05
C TYR A 152 -20.28 30.57 1.57
N LYS A 153 -21.53 30.74 2.03
CA LYS A 153 -22.05 32.00 2.62
C LYS A 153 -22.18 31.93 4.15
N SER A 154 -21.67 30.86 4.74
CA SER A 154 -21.68 30.64 6.19
C SER A 154 -20.34 31.00 6.82
N GLN A 155 -20.26 30.90 8.14
CA GLN A 155 -19.01 31.03 8.89
C GLN A 155 -17.94 29.99 8.52
N TYR A 156 -18.31 28.86 7.91
CA TYR A 156 -17.38 27.78 7.57
C TYR A 156 -16.54 28.05 6.31
N TYR A 157 -16.88 29.09 5.54
CA TYR A 157 -16.02 29.56 4.46
C TYR A 157 -15.25 30.79 4.93
N ASN A 158 -13.95 30.62 5.18
CA ASN A 158 -13.09 31.69 5.67
C ASN A 158 -11.97 32.02 4.67
N PRO A 159 -12.10 33.09 3.87
CA PRO A 159 -11.03 33.56 3.01
C PRO A 159 -9.77 34.01 3.78
N ALA A 160 -9.87 34.39 5.05
CA ALA A 160 -8.72 34.83 5.83
C ALA A 160 -7.71 33.70 6.12
N SER A 161 -8.15 32.44 6.04
CA SER A 161 -7.29 31.26 6.12
C SER A 161 -6.44 31.04 4.85
N GLN A 162 -6.72 31.78 3.77
CA GLN A 162 -5.98 31.70 2.49
C GLN A 162 -4.84 32.74 2.47
N THR A 163 -3.66 32.28 2.07
CA THR A 163 -2.45 33.11 1.95
C THR A 163 -1.61 32.64 0.76
N VAL A 164 -0.65 33.43 0.29
CA VAL A 164 0.33 32.96 -0.70
C VAL A 164 1.75 33.11 -0.16
N ALA A 165 2.63 32.17 -0.49
CA ALA A 165 4.05 32.24 -0.14
C ALA A 165 4.90 32.38 -1.40
N LEU A 166 5.81 33.34 -1.40
CA LEU A 166 6.71 33.64 -2.52
C LEU A 166 8.16 33.36 -2.14
N TYR A 167 8.89 32.72 -3.06
CA TYR A 167 10.32 32.49 -2.92
C TYR A 167 10.99 32.36 -4.29
N LEU A 168 12.32 32.42 -4.33
CA LEU A 168 13.09 32.20 -5.55
C LEU A 168 13.38 30.71 -5.71
N GLY A 169 12.83 30.10 -6.76
CA GLY A 169 13.15 28.74 -7.16
C GLY A 169 14.45 28.70 -7.95
N TYR A 170 15.40 27.89 -7.50
CA TYR A 170 16.66 27.65 -8.21
C TYR A 170 16.81 26.20 -8.67
N GLU A 171 16.10 25.27 -8.04
CA GLU A 171 16.10 23.86 -8.39
C GLU A 171 14.91 23.54 -9.31
N ASP A 172 15.09 22.55 -10.18
CA ASP A 172 14.03 22.06 -11.06
C ASP A 172 13.03 21.18 -10.29
N GLU A 173 13.57 20.37 -9.37
CA GLU A 173 12.79 19.52 -8.48
C GLU A 173 12.43 20.26 -7.19
N ARG A 174 11.25 19.94 -6.67
CA ARG A 174 10.73 20.47 -5.41
C ARG A 174 10.25 19.32 -4.52
N SER A 175 10.40 19.49 -3.20
CA SER A 175 9.91 18.51 -2.23
C SER A 175 8.39 18.39 -2.28
N PHE A 176 7.89 17.18 -2.01
CA PHE A 176 6.46 16.91 -1.94
C PHE A 176 5.75 17.79 -0.91
N VAL A 177 4.62 18.41 -1.30
CA VAL A 177 4.05 19.56 -0.55
C VAL A 177 2.81 19.22 0.26
N LEU A 178 2.09 18.16 -0.10
CA LEU A 178 0.74 17.90 0.45
C LEU A 178 0.76 17.34 1.88
N SER A 179 1.94 17.00 2.40
CA SER A 179 2.15 16.46 3.75
C SER A 179 2.88 17.43 4.69
N THR A 180 3.26 18.62 4.23
CA THR A 180 4.13 19.53 4.98
C THR A 180 3.56 20.97 4.98
N PRO A 181 3.20 21.54 6.14
CA PRO A 181 2.80 22.94 6.20
C PRO A 181 4.00 23.86 5.91
N ARG A 182 3.75 25.08 5.45
CA ARG A 182 4.74 26.12 5.18
C ARG A 182 4.90 27.04 6.37
N LEU A 183 5.90 26.72 7.18
CA LEU A 183 6.34 27.58 8.26
C LEU A 183 7.08 28.80 7.72
N LYS A 184 7.06 29.90 8.48
CA LYS A 184 7.86 31.08 8.18
C LYS A 184 9.36 30.74 8.15
N ASP A 185 10.08 31.35 7.23
CA ASP A 185 11.51 31.18 7.00
C ASP A 185 12.01 32.42 6.23
N ASP A 186 13.29 32.79 6.39
CA ASP A 186 13.91 33.97 5.78
C ASP A 186 13.91 33.92 4.25
N GLY A 187 13.72 32.73 3.67
CA GLY A 187 13.58 32.51 2.22
C GLY A 187 12.17 32.72 1.66
N TYR A 188 11.15 32.85 2.52
CA TYR A 188 9.74 32.86 2.12
C TYR A 188 9.04 34.15 2.53
N LEU A 189 8.48 34.86 1.54
CA LEU A 189 7.59 35.99 1.78
C LEU A 189 6.14 35.50 1.84
N HIS A 190 5.54 35.54 3.01
CA HIS A 190 4.13 35.21 3.19
C HIS A 190 3.25 36.45 3.03
N LEU A 191 2.33 36.42 2.06
CA LEU A 191 1.32 37.44 1.87
C LEU A 191 -0.02 36.93 2.38
N ASN A 192 -0.57 37.61 3.39
CA ASN A 192 -1.88 37.32 3.97
C ASN A 192 -3.00 37.90 3.09
N LEU A 193 -3.10 37.39 1.87
CA LEU A 193 -4.07 37.79 0.86
C LEU A 193 -4.95 36.60 0.49
N PRO A 194 -6.29 36.74 0.55
CA PRO A 194 -7.17 35.69 0.08
C PRO A 194 -6.97 35.48 -1.42
N PHE A 195 -7.24 34.27 -1.90
CA PHE A 195 -6.94 33.93 -3.29
C PHE A 195 -7.65 34.84 -4.27
N ASN A 196 -8.89 35.24 -4.00
CA ASN A 196 -9.68 36.13 -4.86
C ASN A 196 -9.25 37.62 -4.85
N ASP A 197 -8.21 37.99 -4.09
CA ASP A 197 -7.75 39.38 -4.03
C ASP A 197 -7.11 39.82 -5.36
N SER A 198 -7.61 40.90 -5.95
CA SER A 198 -7.12 41.43 -7.22
C SER A 198 -5.68 41.95 -7.18
N ARG A 199 -5.13 42.19 -5.98
CA ARG A 199 -3.72 42.58 -5.83
C ARG A 199 -2.77 41.46 -6.26
N LEU A 200 -3.18 40.20 -6.12
CA LEU A 200 -2.44 39.05 -6.63
C LEU A 200 -2.39 39.07 -8.17
N ASP A 201 -3.51 39.36 -8.84
CA ASP A 201 -3.52 39.51 -10.30
C ASP A 201 -2.56 40.60 -10.75
N ARG A 202 -2.51 41.71 -10.00
CA ARG A 202 -1.61 42.82 -10.32
C ARG A 202 -0.13 42.43 -10.21
N LEU A 203 0.22 41.61 -9.22
CA LEU A 203 1.56 41.05 -9.08
C LEU A 203 1.88 40.08 -10.23
N PHE A 204 0.96 39.18 -10.59
CA PHE A 204 1.20 38.18 -11.63
C PHE A 204 1.27 38.79 -13.04
N GLN A 205 0.52 39.86 -13.31
CA GLN A 205 0.67 40.66 -14.53
C GLN A 205 2.10 41.18 -14.73
N MET A 206 2.86 41.38 -13.65
CA MET A 206 4.25 41.84 -13.73
C MET A 206 5.20 40.80 -14.32
N ARG A 207 4.79 39.53 -14.50
CA ARG A 207 5.56 38.57 -15.32
C ARG A 207 5.73 39.05 -16.76
N GLU A 208 4.83 39.91 -17.23
CA GLU A 208 4.75 40.32 -18.63
C GLU A 208 4.70 41.82 -18.86
N THR A 209 4.16 42.58 -17.91
CA THR A 209 3.97 44.03 -18.01
C THR A 209 4.65 44.70 -16.83
N PRO A 210 5.71 45.50 -17.05
CA PRO A 210 6.49 46.02 -15.94
C PRO A 210 5.70 47.09 -15.16
N GLN A 211 5.92 47.18 -13.85
CA GLN A 211 5.28 48.16 -12.99
C GLN A 211 6.28 48.87 -12.06
N PRO A 212 6.00 50.11 -11.61
CA PRO A 212 6.86 50.78 -10.65
C PRO A 212 6.96 50.01 -9.32
N TYR A 213 8.17 49.72 -8.85
CA TYR A 213 8.40 48.92 -7.64
C TYR A 213 7.69 49.47 -6.39
N ILE A 214 7.77 50.78 -6.16
CA ILE A 214 7.14 51.44 -5.00
C ILE A 214 5.61 51.26 -5.02
N GLN A 215 4.99 51.24 -6.20
CA GLN A 215 3.55 51.06 -6.32
C GLN A 215 3.14 49.65 -5.92
N ILE A 216 3.84 48.61 -6.41
CA ILE A 216 3.50 47.22 -6.05
C ILE A 216 3.82 46.92 -4.59
N LYS A 217 4.93 47.45 -4.05
CA LYS A 217 5.29 47.35 -2.63
C LYS A 217 4.17 47.91 -1.75
N ASN A 218 3.72 49.14 -2.03
CA ASN A 218 2.67 49.80 -1.26
C ASN A 218 1.32 49.10 -1.44
N LEU A 219 1.02 48.61 -2.65
CA LEU A 219 -0.23 47.90 -2.94
C LEU A 219 -0.36 46.60 -2.13
N LEU A 220 0.73 45.85 -2.01
CA LEU A 220 0.78 44.58 -1.27
C LEU A 220 1.00 44.78 0.24
N GLY A 221 1.33 46.00 0.69
CA GLY A 221 1.53 46.30 2.10
C GLY A 221 2.78 45.63 2.69
N ILE A 222 3.86 45.54 1.91
CA ILE A 222 5.10 44.87 2.32
C ILE A 222 5.76 45.63 3.49
N ALA A 223 6.07 44.90 4.57
CA ALA A 223 6.74 45.44 5.75
C ALA A 223 8.19 45.85 5.45
N GLU A 224 8.76 46.74 6.27
CA GLU A 224 10.16 47.18 6.09
C GLU A 224 11.17 46.03 6.25
N GLU A 225 10.89 45.08 7.15
CA GLU A 225 11.72 43.89 7.35
C GLU A 225 11.75 42.94 6.14
N ASP A 226 10.64 42.86 5.39
CA ASP A 226 10.49 42.01 4.21
C ASP A 226 10.97 42.66 2.91
N GLU A 227 11.28 43.97 2.94
CA GLU A 227 11.59 44.74 1.72
C GLU A 227 12.81 44.18 0.97
N ALA A 228 13.82 43.71 1.70
CA ALA A 228 15.02 43.15 1.09
C ALA A 228 14.68 41.91 0.25
N LEU A 229 13.92 40.96 0.83
CA LEU A 229 13.48 39.75 0.14
C LEU A 229 12.53 40.09 -1.01
N PHE A 230 11.52 40.94 -0.77
CA PHE A 230 10.55 41.33 -1.79
C PHE A 230 11.22 41.98 -3.00
N SER A 231 12.17 42.89 -2.79
CA SER A 231 12.92 43.53 -3.89
C SER A 231 13.68 42.52 -4.76
N SER A 232 14.12 41.40 -4.18
CA SER A 232 14.87 40.35 -4.89
C SER A 232 14.03 39.61 -5.93
N PHE A 233 12.71 39.66 -5.85
CA PHE A 233 11.79 39.00 -6.77
C PHE A 233 11.62 39.73 -8.11
N PHE A 234 12.20 40.92 -8.26
CA PHE A 234 12.00 41.76 -9.44
C PHE A 234 13.26 41.90 -10.29
N THR A 235 13.06 42.13 -11.60
CA THR A 235 14.13 42.36 -12.58
C THR A 235 13.73 43.47 -13.55
N GLU A 236 14.70 44.18 -14.11
CA GLU A 236 14.46 45.15 -15.20
C GLU A 236 14.45 44.47 -16.57
N GLU A 237 14.98 43.26 -16.65
CA GLU A 237 15.05 42.48 -17.88
C GLU A 237 13.65 42.02 -18.31
N PRO A 238 13.18 42.37 -19.52
CA PRO A 238 11.89 41.91 -20.00
C PRO A 238 11.91 40.39 -20.27
N PRO A 239 10.78 39.70 -20.09
CA PRO A 239 10.68 38.30 -20.49
C PRO A 239 10.85 38.15 -22.00
N GLN A 240 11.48 37.05 -22.44
CA GLN A 240 11.50 36.69 -23.84
C GLN A 240 10.12 36.13 -24.23
N LYS A 241 9.26 36.99 -24.79
CA LYS A 241 7.91 36.59 -25.22
C LYS A 241 7.94 35.93 -26.59
N GLU A 242 7.18 34.86 -26.71
CA GLU A 242 6.81 34.31 -28.02
C GLU A 242 5.79 35.24 -28.73
N PRO A 243 5.94 35.49 -30.04
CA PRO A 243 4.96 36.27 -30.78
C PRO A 243 3.61 35.54 -30.85
N LYS A 244 2.51 36.30 -30.89
CA LYS A 244 1.17 35.74 -31.11
C LYS A 244 1.18 34.89 -32.38
N TYR A 245 0.66 33.68 -32.29
CA TYR A 245 0.55 32.80 -33.44
C TYR A 245 -0.33 33.44 -34.53
N SER A 246 0.22 33.54 -35.74
CA SER A 246 -0.44 34.17 -36.90
C SER A 246 -0.59 33.23 -38.09
N GLY A 247 -0.31 31.93 -37.89
CA GLY A 247 -0.46 30.92 -38.93
C GLY A 247 -1.91 30.57 -39.22
N ASP A 248 -2.16 30.01 -40.40
CA ASP A 248 -3.50 29.57 -40.80
C ASP A 248 -3.84 28.14 -40.33
N SER A 249 -2.83 27.33 -39.97
CA SER A 249 -2.98 25.98 -39.44
C SER A 249 -3.40 25.96 -37.96
N VAL A 250 -3.71 24.78 -37.41
CA VAL A 250 -3.87 24.59 -35.95
C VAL A 250 -2.50 24.30 -35.35
N ARG A 251 -2.10 25.06 -34.33
CA ARG A 251 -0.86 24.85 -33.56
C ARG A 251 -1.18 24.21 -32.22
N ILE A 252 -0.41 23.18 -31.85
CA ILE A 252 -0.48 22.55 -30.54
C ILE A 252 0.89 22.63 -29.88
N ARG A 253 0.91 23.07 -28.63
CA ARG A 253 2.12 23.13 -27.80
C ARG A 253 1.90 22.36 -26.51
N TYR A 254 2.74 21.38 -26.26
CA TYR A 254 2.78 20.60 -25.02
C TYR A 254 3.69 21.30 -24.01
N PHE A 255 3.14 21.67 -22.85
CA PHE A 255 3.84 22.38 -21.77
C PHE A 255 4.38 21.45 -20.68
N GLY A 256 3.91 20.20 -20.61
CA GLY A 256 4.29 19.20 -19.62
C GLY A 256 3.08 18.53 -18.96
N HIS A 257 3.25 17.29 -18.50
CA HIS A 257 2.21 16.46 -17.89
C HIS A 257 0.93 16.37 -18.76
N ALA A 258 -0.18 16.99 -18.37
CA ALA A 258 -1.44 17.01 -19.13
C ALA A 258 -1.70 18.35 -19.84
N CYS A 259 -0.77 19.31 -19.70
CA CYS A 259 -0.94 20.69 -20.15
C CYS A 259 -0.64 20.84 -21.65
N VAL A 260 -1.68 21.13 -22.44
CA VAL A 260 -1.58 21.39 -23.88
C VAL A 260 -2.29 22.68 -24.26
N LEU A 261 -1.60 23.54 -24.99
CA LEU A 261 -2.15 24.74 -25.60
C LEU A 261 -2.47 24.45 -27.07
N ILE A 262 -3.72 24.59 -27.46
CA ILE A 262 -4.23 24.41 -28.82
C ILE A 262 -4.71 25.77 -29.31
N GLU A 263 -4.10 26.29 -30.38
CA GLU A 263 -4.34 27.66 -30.84
C GLU A 263 -4.48 27.75 -32.36
N THR A 264 -5.37 28.64 -32.80
CA THR A 264 -5.35 29.26 -34.13
C THR A 264 -4.98 30.74 -33.97
N LYS A 265 -4.94 31.52 -35.06
CA LYS A 265 -4.78 32.97 -34.97
C LYS A 265 -5.93 33.68 -34.23
N ASP A 266 -7.10 33.02 -34.13
CA ASP A 266 -8.37 33.59 -33.67
C ASP A 266 -8.89 33.01 -32.33
N VAL A 267 -8.35 31.86 -31.88
CA VAL A 267 -8.71 31.24 -30.58
C VAL A 267 -7.51 30.57 -29.91
N SER A 268 -7.48 30.62 -28.57
CA SER A 268 -6.50 29.93 -27.72
C SER A 268 -7.19 29.09 -26.64
N ILE A 269 -6.86 27.79 -26.59
CA ILE A 269 -7.45 26.81 -25.68
C ILE A 269 -6.35 26.11 -24.90
N LEU A 270 -6.31 26.26 -23.58
CA LEU A 270 -5.34 25.61 -22.70
C LEU A 270 -6.00 24.50 -21.89
N CYS A 271 -5.66 23.25 -22.15
CA CYS A 271 -6.15 22.09 -21.39
C CYS A 271 -5.23 21.80 -20.19
N ASP A 272 -5.81 21.46 -19.04
CA ASP A 272 -5.17 21.12 -17.76
C ASP A 272 -3.93 21.99 -17.42
N PRO A 273 -4.14 23.29 -17.12
CA PRO A 273 -3.05 24.25 -16.95
C PRO A 273 -2.05 23.87 -15.86
N LEU A 274 -0.84 23.52 -16.30
CA LEU A 274 0.36 23.30 -15.49
C LEU A 274 1.53 23.97 -16.20
N ILE A 275 2.09 25.02 -15.60
CA ILE A 275 3.11 25.85 -16.24
C ILE A 275 4.39 25.83 -15.41
N SER A 276 5.49 25.46 -16.05
CA SER A 276 6.81 25.46 -15.42
C SER A 276 7.36 26.88 -15.24
N TYR A 277 8.25 27.04 -14.27
CA TYR A 277 9.08 28.25 -14.13
C TYR A 277 10.32 28.16 -15.02
N GLN A 278 10.92 29.32 -15.31
CA GLN A 278 12.18 29.34 -16.05
C GLN A 278 13.31 28.81 -15.18
N HIS A 279 14.04 27.84 -15.72
CA HIS A 279 15.20 27.26 -15.08
C HIS A 279 16.38 27.26 -16.08
N GLN A 280 17.59 27.56 -15.60
CA GLN A 280 18.76 27.77 -16.46
C GLN A 280 19.35 26.45 -17.01
N GLN A 281 19.11 25.35 -16.30
CA GLN A 281 19.60 24.01 -16.63
C GLN A 281 18.40 23.05 -16.80
N GLY A 282 18.61 21.82 -17.23
CA GLY A 282 17.53 20.83 -17.39
C GLY A 282 16.91 20.73 -18.79
N ILE A 283 15.75 20.07 -18.87
CA ILE A 283 15.11 19.76 -20.16
C ILE A 283 14.39 20.99 -20.76
N PRO A 284 14.28 21.06 -22.10
CA PRO A 284 13.51 22.11 -22.78
C PRO A 284 12.06 22.14 -22.30
N ARG A 285 11.54 23.34 -22.04
CA ARG A 285 10.20 23.57 -21.48
C ARG A 285 9.54 24.81 -22.06
N TYR A 286 8.23 24.88 -21.93
CA TYR A 286 7.49 26.14 -22.04
C TYR A 286 7.14 26.64 -20.64
N THR A 287 7.08 27.96 -20.50
CA THR A 287 6.92 28.70 -19.25
C THR A 287 5.79 29.72 -19.40
N TYR A 288 5.56 30.53 -18.36
CA TYR A 288 4.61 31.65 -18.41
C TYR A 288 4.89 32.63 -19.57
N ALA A 289 6.15 32.81 -19.98
CA ALA A 289 6.52 33.73 -21.06
C ALA A 289 6.12 33.23 -22.46
N ASP A 290 5.83 31.93 -22.58
CA ASP A 290 5.46 31.27 -23.84
C ASP A 290 3.94 31.28 -24.07
N LEU A 291 3.15 31.68 -23.08
CA LEU A 291 1.69 31.74 -23.18
C LEU A 291 1.24 32.97 -23.98
N PRO A 292 0.07 32.90 -24.65
CA PRO A 292 -0.51 34.07 -25.31
C PRO A 292 -0.89 35.16 -24.29
N GLU A 293 -1.08 36.39 -24.79
CA GLU A 293 -1.49 37.53 -23.95
C GLU A 293 -2.80 37.23 -23.21
N THR A 294 -3.74 36.58 -23.89
CA THR A 294 -5.01 36.08 -23.34
C THR A 294 -5.21 34.62 -23.69
N ILE A 295 -5.84 33.88 -22.78
CA ILE A 295 -6.30 32.50 -23.01
C ILE A 295 -7.83 32.56 -23.10
N ASP A 296 -8.39 32.24 -24.27
CA ASP A 296 -9.84 32.35 -24.46
C ASP A 296 -10.59 31.31 -23.63
N TYR A 297 -10.10 30.07 -23.65
CA TYR A 297 -10.65 28.97 -22.88
C TYR A 297 -9.54 28.22 -22.16
N ALA A 298 -9.68 28.05 -20.84
CA ALA A 298 -8.90 27.08 -20.09
C ALA A 298 -9.83 25.91 -19.73
N LEU A 299 -9.43 24.68 -20.01
CA LEU A 299 -10.22 23.48 -19.76
C LEU A 299 -9.60 22.69 -18.61
N ILE A 300 -10.40 22.32 -17.62
CA ILE A 300 -10.01 21.34 -16.60
C ILE A 300 -10.72 20.04 -16.91
N THR A 301 -9.99 18.95 -17.06
CA THR A 301 -10.55 17.62 -17.32
C THR A 301 -11.22 17.06 -16.09
N HIS A 302 -10.55 17.11 -14.94
CA HIS A 302 -11.07 16.58 -13.68
C HIS A 302 -10.39 17.19 -12.45
N ASN A 303 -10.89 16.87 -11.26
CA ASN A 303 -10.50 17.48 -9.99
C ASN A 303 -9.38 16.74 -9.23
N HIS A 304 -8.32 16.31 -9.93
CA HIS A 304 -7.08 15.85 -9.29
C HIS A 304 -6.02 16.95 -9.21
N GLN A 305 -5.07 16.77 -8.31
CA GLN A 305 -4.13 17.82 -7.86
C GLN A 305 -3.15 18.28 -8.95
N ASP A 306 -2.89 17.40 -9.90
CA ASP A 306 -2.01 17.55 -11.06
C ASP A 306 -2.71 18.11 -12.31
N HIS A 307 -4.06 18.19 -12.30
CA HIS A 307 -4.86 18.78 -13.39
C HIS A 307 -5.52 20.12 -12.98
N CYS A 308 -5.85 20.28 -11.69
CA CYS A 308 -6.48 21.48 -11.14
C CYS A 308 -5.52 22.22 -10.19
N MET A 309 -4.48 22.83 -10.75
CA MET A 309 -3.38 23.41 -9.98
C MET A 309 -3.59 24.88 -9.62
N PHE A 310 -3.84 25.17 -8.35
CA PHE A 310 -4.04 26.56 -7.91
C PHE A 310 -2.79 27.44 -8.07
N GLU A 311 -1.60 26.86 -7.91
CA GLU A 311 -0.33 27.56 -8.13
C GLU A 311 -0.26 28.15 -9.55
N THR A 312 -0.71 27.39 -10.55
CA THR A 312 -0.79 27.86 -11.95
C THR A 312 -2.02 28.74 -12.17
N LEU A 313 -3.20 28.27 -11.76
CA LEU A 313 -4.47 28.90 -12.09
C LEU A 313 -4.57 30.33 -11.55
N LEU A 314 -4.14 30.60 -10.32
CA LEU A 314 -4.17 31.95 -9.76
C LEU A 314 -3.26 32.91 -10.55
N GLN A 315 -2.11 32.42 -11.03
CA GLN A 315 -1.19 33.20 -11.85
C GLN A 315 -1.75 33.50 -13.24
N LEU A 316 -2.56 32.59 -13.80
CA LEU A 316 -3.20 32.76 -15.10
C LEU A 316 -4.58 33.42 -15.04
N ARG A 317 -5.15 33.66 -13.85
CA ARG A 317 -6.52 34.16 -13.68
C ARG A 317 -6.79 35.45 -14.46
N HIS A 318 -5.81 36.35 -14.50
CA HIS A 318 -5.92 37.61 -15.25
C HIS A 318 -5.86 37.44 -16.79
N LYS A 319 -5.45 36.27 -17.30
CA LYS A 319 -5.35 35.94 -18.73
C LYS A 319 -6.52 35.11 -19.23
N ILE A 320 -7.10 34.27 -18.37
CA ILE A 320 -8.15 33.32 -18.73
C ILE A 320 -9.49 34.05 -18.83
N LYS A 321 -10.12 34.03 -20.01
CA LYS A 321 -11.44 34.63 -20.23
C LYS A 321 -12.56 33.72 -19.76
N HIS A 322 -12.48 32.43 -20.07
CA HIS A 322 -13.44 31.40 -19.69
C HIS A 322 -12.72 30.18 -19.13
N LEU A 323 -13.08 29.76 -17.92
CA LEU A 323 -12.59 28.51 -17.32
C LEU A 323 -13.71 27.47 -17.41
N VAL A 324 -13.48 26.40 -18.17
CA VAL A 324 -14.45 25.33 -18.44
C VAL A 324 -14.13 24.14 -17.56
N VAL A 325 -15.14 23.61 -16.90
CA VAL A 325 -15.02 22.46 -15.99
C VAL A 325 -16.14 21.45 -16.24
N PRO A 326 -15.89 20.15 -16.00
CA PRO A 326 -16.95 19.16 -16.02
C PRO A 326 -17.98 19.44 -14.92
N LYS A 327 -19.22 19.05 -15.19
CA LYS A 327 -20.32 19.17 -14.22
C LYS A 327 -20.18 18.18 -13.06
N SER A 328 -20.16 18.68 -11.84
CA SER A 328 -20.13 17.88 -10.60
C SER A 328 -21.51 17.36 -10.17
N ASN A 329 -21.53 16.31 -9.33
CA ASN A 329 -22.69 15.90 -8.54
C ASN A 329 -22.91 16.87 -7.37
N SER A 330 -23.55 18.02 -7.63
CA SER A 330 -23.73 19.08 -6.63
C SER A 330 -24.21 18.57 -5.27
N GLY A 331 -23.52 18.97 -4.21
CA GLY A 331 -23.84 18.62 -2.83
C GLY A 331 -23.35 17.25 -2.36
N VAL A 332 -22.58 16.50 -3.15
CA VAL A 332 -21.94 15.25 -2.70
C VAL A 332 -20.56 15.57 -2.11
N LEU A 333 -20.26 15.08 -0.89
CA LEU A 333 -19.01 15.40 -0.18
C LEU A 333 -17.74 15.04 -0.97
N ILE A 334 -17.76 13.92 -1.69
CA ILE A 334 -16.62 13.42 -2.45
C ILE A 334 -16.45 14.11 -3.81
N ASP A 335 -17.47 14.85 -4.25
CA ASP A 335 -17.54 15.50 -5.57
C ASP A 335 -18.04 16.95 -5.40
N PRO A 336 -17.31 17.79 -4.65
CA PRO A 336 -17.70 19.18 -4.44
C PRO A 336 -17.73 19.94 -5.77
N SER A 337 -18.60 20.95 -5.88
CA SER A 337 -18.75 21.72 -7.11
C SER A 337 -17.46 22.45 -7.47
N LEU A 338 -16.80 21.99 -8.55
CA LEU A 338 -15.57 22.59 -9.04
C LEU A 338 -15.79 24.04 -9.49
N LYS A 339 -16.99 24.35 -10.01
CA LYS A 339 -17.40 25.72 -10.34
C LYS A 339 -17.46 26.63 -9.13
N LEU A 340 -18.05 26.18 -8.02
CA LEU A 340 -18.11 27.01 -6.81
C LEU A 340 -16.72 27.22 -6.22
N ILE A 341 -15.88 26.18 -6.22
CA ILE A 341 -14.47 26.26 -5.79
C ILE A 341 -13.72 27.33 -6.59
N LEU A 342 -13.78 27.26 -7.92
CA LEU A 342 -13.04 28.17 -8.80
C LEU A 342 -13.58 29.61 -8.76
N LYS A 343 -14.90 29.78 -8.61
CA LYS A 343 -15.48 31.10 -8.36
C LYS A 343 -15.05 31.68 -7.02
N ALA A 344 -14.97 30.85 -5.98
CA ALA A 344 -14.56 31.27 -4.63
C ALA A 344 -13.12 31.80 -4.62
N ILE A 345 -12.23 31.23 -5.44
CA ILE A 345 -10.84 31.71 -5.60
C ILE A 345 -10.71 32.82 -6.66
N GLY A 346 -11.81 33.41 -7.14
CA GLY A 346 -11.80 34.67 -7.91
C GLY A 346 -12.01 34.56 -9.42
N PHE A 347 -12.25 33.37 -9.99
CA PHE A 347 -12.59 33.28 -11.42
C PHE A 347 -14.01 33.77 -11.68
N ALA A 348 -14.15 34.84 -12.47
CA ALA A 348 -15.46 35.42 -12.77
C ALA A 348 -16.32 34.54 -13.69
N ASN A 349 -15.69 33.94 -14.71
CA ASN A 349 -16.37 33.20 -15.78
C ASN A 349 -16.00 31.72 -15.73
N VAL A 350 -16.69 30.97 -14.87
CA VAL A 350 -16.55 29.51 -14.79
C VAL A 350 -17.78 28.86 -15.45
N LEU A 351 -17.53 28.13 -16.54
CA LEU A 351 -18.53 27.41 -17.34
C LEU A 351 -18.51 25.93 -16.93
N GLU A 352 -19.67 25.39 -16.60
CA GLU A 352 -19.84 23.94 -16.45
C GLU A 352 -20.29 23.38 -17.79
N ILE A 353 -19.74 22.23 -18.17
CA ILE A 353 -20.11 21.49 -19.37
C ILE A 353 -20.44 20.04 -18.99
N ASP A 354 -21.58 19.54 -19.48
CA ASP A 354 -21.99 18.14 -19.29
C ASP A 354 -21.51 17.27 -20.46
N ASN A 355 -21.60 15.95 -20.29
CA ASN A 355 -21.19 15.01 -21.33
C ASN A 355 -21.95 15.24 -22.64
N LEU A 356 -21.21 15.31 -23.74
CA LEU A 356 -21.67 15.57 -25.11
C LEU A 356 -22.24 16.97 -25.35
N GLU A 357 -22.14 17.88 -24.38
CA GLU A 357 -22.37 19.30 -24.64
C GLU A 357 -21.18 19.91 -25.39
N ALA A 358 -21.46 20.94 -26.20
CA ALA A 358 -20.48 21.65 -26.99
C ALA A 358 -20.48 23.14 -26.69
N ILE A 359 -19.29 23.74 -26.64
CA ILE A 359 -19.09 25.19 -26.61
C ILE A 359 -18.59 25.61 -27.98
N GLU A 360 -19.38 26.42 -28.68
CA GLU A 360 -18.99 27.05 -29.93
C GLU A 360 -17.87 28.07 -29.69
N VAL A 361 -16.82 28.01 -30.49
CA VAL A 361 -15.66 28.91 -30.41
C VAL A 361 -15.31 29.42 -31.82
N ASN A 362 -14.43 30.42 -31.91
CA ASN A 362 -13.91 30.80 -33.22
C ASN A 362 -13.21 29.60 -33.86
N ASP A 363 -13.41 29.40 -35.16
CA ASP A 363 -12.87 28.28 -35.94
C ASP A 363 -13.39 26.87 -35.58
N GLY A 364 -14.35 26.70 -34.66
CA GLY A 364 -14.98 25.40 -34.41
C GLY A 364 -15.62 25.26 -33.03
N GLN A 365 -15.35 24.15 -32.31
CA GLN A 365 -16.04 23.82 -31.06
C GLN A 365 -15.18 23.02 -30.07
N ILE A 366 -15.58 23.06 -28.81
CA ILE A 366 -15.06 22.24 -27.71
C ILE A 366 -16.18 21.34 -27.21
N VAL A 367 -15.99 20.03 -27.25
CA VAL A 367 -16.99 19.04 -26.84
C VAL A 367 -16.49 18.27 -25.62
N ALA A 368 -17.28 18.21 -24.55
CA ALA A 368 -16.98 17.34 -23.42
C ALA A 368 -17.39 15.90 -23.74
N LEU A 369 -16.49 14.95 -23.48
CA LEU A 369 -16.70 13.53 -23.69
C LEU A 369 -16.70 12.77 -22.36
N PRO A 370 -17.47 11.67 -22.25
CA PRO A 370 -17.44 10.83 -21.07
C PRO A 370 -16.03 10.35 -20.68
N PHE A 371 -15.66 10.59 -19.43
CA PHE A 371 -14.46 10.07 -18.78
C PHE A 371 -14.88 8.96 -17.81
N LEU A 372 -14.38 7.74 -18.00
CA LEU A 372 -14.59 6.62 -17.08
C LEU A 372 -13.30 6.19 -16.35
N GLY A 373 -13.47 5.57 -15.18
CA GLY A 373 -12.37 5.03 -14.36
C GLY A 373 -11.57 6.09 -13.60
N GLU A 374 -10.38 5.68 -13.13
CA GLU A 374 -9.35 6.50 -12.47
C GLU A 374 -9.77 7.19 -11.15
N HIS A 375 -11.05 7.18 -10.77
CA HIS A 375 -11.53 7.80 -9.52
C HIS A 375 -11.92 6.76 -8.45
N GLY A 376 -11.30 5.58 -8.51
CA GLY A 376 -11.47 4.51 -7.52
C GLY A 376 -12.92 4.09 -7.28
N ASP A 377 -13.77 4.09 -8.31
CA ASP A 377 -15.21 3.75 -8.24
C ASP A 377 -16.04 4.65 -7.30
N LEU A 378 -15.57 5.88 -7.02
CA LEU A 378 -16.35 6.87 -6.28
C LEU A 378 -17.38 7.55 -7.21
N ASN A 379 -18.50 7.98 -6.64
CA ASN A 379 -19.55 8.70 -7.36
C ASN A 379 -19.15 10.17 -7.62
N ILE A 380 -18.17 10.34 -8.50
CA ILE A 380 -17.61 11.63 -8.92
C ILE A 380 -18.01 11.85 -10.37
N SER A 381 -18.75 12.91 -10.67
CA SER A 381 -19.12 13.28 -12.04
C SER A 381 -18.24 14.39 -12.61
N ALA A 382 -17.47 15.10 -11.78
CA ALA A 382 -16.58 16.18 -12.19
C ALA A 382 -15.32 15.69 -12.94
N LYS A 383 -15.53 14.97 -14.04
CA LYS A 383 -14.51 14.48 -14.96
C LYS A 383 -15.04 14.40 -16.39
N ALA A 384 -14.28 14.91 -17.34
CA ALA A 384 -14.56 14.85 -18.76
C ALA A 384 -13.25 14.81 -19.57
N ALA A 385 -13.25 14.04 -20.65
CA ALA A 385 -12.27 14.22 -21.72
C ALA A 385 -12.76 15.32 -22.67
N TYR A 386 -11.88 15.88 -23.50
CA TYR A 386 -12.27 16.93 -24.44
C TYR A 386 -11.93 16.56 -25.88
N LEU A 387 -12.90 16.72 -26.78
CA LEU A 387 -12.68 16.74 -28.22
C LEU A 387 -12.75 18.19 -28.69
N ILE A 388 -11.64 18.68 -29.22
CA ILE A 388 -11.49 20.06 -29.72
C ILE A 388 -11.40 19.98 -31.24
N GLN A 389 -12.36 20.61 -31.92
CA GLN A 389 -12.42 20.63 -33.38
C GLN A 389 -12.21 22.06 -33.87
N LEU A 390 -11.11 22.33 -34.57
CA LEU A 390 -10.76 23.65 -35.07
C LEU A 390 -10.31 23.55 -36.53
N LYS A 391 -10.83 24.41 -37.41
CA LYS A 391 -10.50 24.44 -38.85
C LYS A 391 -10.57 23.05 -39.53
N GLY A 392 -11.54 22.23 -39.13
CA GLY A 392 -11.72 20.88 -39.64
C GLY A 392 -10.71 19.83 -39.14
N GLN A 393 -9.78 20.22 -38.26
CA GLN A 393 -8.89 19.32 -37.52
C GLN A 393 -9.49 18.98 -36.16
N SER A 394 -9.14 17.82 -35.62
CA SER A 394 -9.70 17.26 -34.39
C SER A 394 -8.62 16.76 -33.44
N VAL A 395 -8.65 17.26 -32.21
CA VAL A 395 -7.71 16.96 -31.15
C VAL A 395 -8.47 16.38 -29.97
N LEU A 396 -8.13 15.15 -29.60
CA LEU A 396 -8.73 14.42 -28.49
C LEU A 396 -7.78 14.45 -27.28
N CYS A 397 -8.19 15.08 -26.19
CA CYS A 397 -7.47 15.16 -24.93
C CYS A 397 -8.17 14.27 -23.89
N LEU A 398 -7.59 13.10 -23.59
CA LEU A 398 -8.23 12.10 -22.73
C LEU A 398 -7.84 12.20 -21.25
N ALA A 399 -6.81 12.96 -20.90
CA ALA A 399 -6.15 12.90 -19.59
C ALA A 399 -5.99 11.44 -19.15
N ASP A 400 -6.43 11.11 -17.95
CA ASP A 400 -6.30 9.76 -17.38
C ASP A 400 -7.52 8.88 -17.62
N SER A 401 -8.36 9.24 -18.60
CA SER A 401 -9.54 8.46 -18.94
C SER A 401 -9.16 7.00 -19.20
N ASN A 402 -9.79 6.13 -18.44
CA ASN A 402 -9.51 4.71 -18.46
C ASN A 402 -10.56 3.99 -19.29
N ASN A 403 -10.13 3.35 -20.38
CA ASN A 403 -11.05 2.59 -21.23
C ASN A 403 -11.47 1.27 -20.58
N ILE A 404 -12.34 1.36 -19.57
CA ILE A 404 -12.93 0.22 -18.87
C ILE A 404 -14.15 -0.37 -19.60
N GLU A 405 -14.76 0.38 -20.53
CA GLU A 405 -15.91 -0.02 -21.35
C GLU A 405 -15.66 0.40 -22.81
N PRO A 406 -15.10 -0.48 -23.65
CA PRO A 406 -14.69 -0.15 -25.02
C PRO A 406 -15.84 0.29 -25.93
N LYS A 407 -17.07 -0.17 -25.63
CA LYS A 407 -18.26 0.21 -26.40
C LYS A 407 -18.59 1.69 -26.29
N LEU A 408 -18.14 2.36 -25.23
CA LEU A 408 -18.26 3.80 -25.07
C LEU A 408 -17.60 4.53 -26.24
N TYR A 409 -16.34 4.23 -26.52
CA TYR A 409 -15.58 4.91 -27.56
C TYR A 409 -16.04 4.55 -28.97
N GLU A 410 -16.51 3.31 -29.20
CA GLU A 410 -17.21 2.97 -30.46
C GLU A 410 -18.46 3.85 -30.66
N THR A 411 -19.19 4.14 -29.57
CA THR A 411 -20.39 4.98 -29.63
C THR A 411 -20.06 6.44 -29.87
N ILE A 412 -19.01 6.95 -29.21
CA ILE A 412 -18.50 8.32 -29.44
C ILE A 412 -17.99 8.47 -30.87
N HIS A 413 -17.26 7.47 -31.39
CA HIS A 413 -16.79 7.46 -32.78
C HIS A 413 -17.94 7.57 -33.79
N LYS A 414 -19.09 6.91 -33.56
CA LYS A 414 -20.27 7.06 -34.44
C LYS A 414 -20.80 8.49 -34.52
N LEU A 415 -20.55 9.31 -33.49
CA LEU A 415 -20.98 10.70 -33.44
C LEU A 415 -19.98 11.64 -34.10
N PHE A 416 -18.67 11.42 -33.88
CA PHE A 416 -17.64 12.39 -34.25
C PHE A 416 -16.66 11.92 -35.33
N GLY A 417 -16.67 10.63 -35.67
CA GLY A 417 -15.77 10.03 -36.65
C GLY A 417 -14.34 9.88 -36.16
N ASP A 418 -13.41 9.71 -37.10
CA ASP A 418 -11.97 9.63 -36.83
C ASP A 418 -11.43 10.97 -36.32
N VAL A 419 -10.33 10.92 -35.57
CA VAL A 419 -9.64 12.11 -35.05
C VAL A 419 -8.26 12.29 -35.69
N ASP A 420 -7.69 13.50 -35.63
CA ASP A 420 -6.35 13.75 -36.20
C ASP A 420 -5.25 13.50 -35.16
N VAL A 421 -5.46 13.96 -33.92
CA VAL A 421 -4.50 13.81 -32.80
C VAL A 421 -5.19 13.27 -31.55
N ALA A 422 -4.57 12.31 -30.87
CA ALA A 422 -5.01 11.82 -29.55
C ALA A 422 -3.90 11.95 -28.50
N PHE A 423 -4.20 12.62 -27.39
CA PHE A 423 -3.38 12.66 -26.17
C PHE A 423 -3.98 11.70 -25.14
N ILE A 424 -3.19 10.72 -24.68
CA ILE A 424 -3.66 9.63 -23.81
C ILE A 424 -2.76 9.52 -22.57
N GLY A 425 -3.34 9.66 -21.38
CA GLY A 425 -2.68 9.39 -20.10
C GLY A 425 -2.55 7.89 -19.86
N MET A 426 -1.36 7.45 -19.43
CA MET A 426 -1.04 6.03 -19.27
C MET A 426 -0.41 5.69 -17.92
N GLU A 427 -0.74 6.46 -16.87
CA GLU A 427 -0.44 6.11 -15.49
C GLU A 427 -1.32 4.92 -15.04
N CYS A 428 -0.97 3.71 -15.49
CA CYS A 428 -1.78 2.51 -15.30
C CYS A 428 -1.51 1.75 -13.97
N ASP A 429 -0.69 2.34 -13.09
CA ASP A 429 -0.40 1.90 -11.72
C ASP A 429 -0.64 3.07 -10.74
N GLY A 430 -1.89 3.50 -10.62
CA GLY A 430 -2.27 4.63 -9.80
C GLY A 430 -2.23 4.36 -8.30
N ALA A 431 -2.31 5.43 -7.51
CA ALA A 431 -2.41 5.34 -6.06
C ALA A 431 -3.71 4.63 -5.63
N PRO A 432 -3.78 4.04 -4.42
CA PRO A 432 -5.05 3.62 -3.84
C PRO A 432 -5.97 4.84 -3.70
N PHE A 433 -7.26 4.70 -3.98
CA PHE A 433 -8.19 5.84 -3.91
C PHE A 433 -8.21 6.50 -2.52
N SER A 434 -7.95 5.73 -1.46
CA SER A 434 -7.91 6.23 -0.09
C SER A 434 -6.75 7.19 0.18
N TRP A 435 -5.71 7.21 -0.68
CA TRP A 435 -4.63 8.19 -0.59
C TRP A 435 -5.16 9.60 -0.93
N ALA A 436 -5.85 9.74 -2.06
CA ALA A 436 -6.42 11.02 -2.48
C ALA A 436 -7.68 11.37 -1.67
N TYR A 437 -8.58 10.40 -1.46
CA TYR A 437 -9.95 10.64 -0.99
C TYR A 437 -10.22 10.19 0.44
N GLY A 438 -9.28 9.52 1.10
CA GLY A 438 -9.49 8.87 2.40
C GLY A 438 -9.96 9.84 3.50
N SER A 439 -9.43 11.07 3.51
CA SER A 439 -9.80 12.12 4.47
C SER A 439 -11.28 12.51 4.39
N LEU A 440 -11.91 12.36 3.22
CA LEU A 440 -13.31 12.72 3.01
C LEU A 440 -14.28 11.63 3.49
N LEU A 441 -13.81 10.40 3.68
CA LEU A 441 -14.64 9.28 4.10
C LEU A 441 -14.96 9.38 5.59
N THR A 442 -16.21 9.15 5.96
CA THR A 442 -16.69 9.11 7.36
C THR A 442 -16.39 7.78 8.04
N LYS A 443 -16.01 6.75 7.26
CA LYS A 443 -15.67 5.41 7.74
C LYS A 443 -14.29 4.98 7.26
N PRO A 444 -13.51 4.29 8.12
CA PRO A 444 -12.26 3.68 7.70
C PRO A 444 -12.47 2.67 6.57
N VAL A 445 -11.55 2.64 5.62
CA VAL A 445 -11.54 1.67 4.52
C VAL A 445 -10.52 0.57 4.84
N PRO A 446 -10.92 -0.71 4.91
CA PRO A 446 -9.99 -1.82 5.05
C PRO A 446 -8.93 -1.82 3.94
N ARG A 447 -7.67 -2.08 4.29
CA ARG A 447 -6.54 -2.08 3.32
C ARG A 447 -6.78 -2.95 2.09
N LYS A 448 -7.49 -4.08 2.23
CA LYS A 448 -7.85 -4.96 1.11
C LYS A 448 -8.77 -4.28 0.10
N ILE A 449 -9.74 -3.48 0.57
CA ILE A 449 -10.65 -2.70 -0.30
C ILE A 449 -9.88 -1.55 -0.96
N ALA A 450 -9.03 -0.86 -0.20
CA ALA A 450 -8.20 0.21 -0.73
C ALA A 450 -7.22 -0.29 -1.80
N ALA A 451 -6.67 -1.50 -1.64
CA ALA A 451 -5.71 -2.07 -2.59
C ALA A 451 -6.32 -2.39 -3.96
N THR A 452 -7.62 -2.69 -4.04
CA THR A 452 -8.32 -3.04 -5.28
C THR A 452 -8.95 -1.85 -6.00
N ARG A 453 -9.18 -0.73 -5.31
CA ARG A 453 -9.79 0.48 -5.86
C ARG A 453 -8.71 1.53 -6.05
N ARG A 454 -8.30 1.75 -7.29
CA ARG A 454 -7.11 2.53 -7.63
C ARG A 454 -7.43 3.66 -8.58
N LEU A 455 -6.52 4.63 -8.61
CA LEU A 455 -6.58 5.78 -9.51
C LEU A 455 -5.83 5.47 -10.82
N ASP A 456 -6.15 4.33 -11.44
CA ASP A 456 -5.43 3.88 -12.63
C ASP A 456 -5.98 4.55 -13.89
N GLY A 457 -5.09 5.08 -14.73
CA GLY A 457 -5.34 5.42 -16.13
C GLY A 457 -5.33 4.19 -17.05
N SER A 458 -5.27 4.43 -18.36
CA SER A 458 -5.27 3.37 -19.38
C SER A 458 -3.92 2.64 -19.45
N ASN A 459 -3.94 1.30 -19.52
CA ASN A 459 -2.77 0.51 -19.94
C ASN A 459 -2.69 0.39 -21.47
N ALA A 460 -1.70 -0.32 -22.02
CA ALA A 460 -1.48 -0.40 -23.46
C ALA A 460 -2.68 -0.99 -24.21
N GLU A 461 -3.26 -2.08 -23.70
CA GLU A 461 -4.43 -2.74 -24.28
C GLU A 461 -5.61 -1.77 -24.39
N ARG A 462 -5.96 -1.11 -23.28
CA ARG A 462 -7.09 -0.17 -23.19
C ARG A 462 -6.89 1.05 -24.07
N ALA A 463 -5.68 1.61 -24.09
CA ALA A 463 -5.35 2.75 -24.93
C ALA A 463 -5.37 2.37 -26.42
N LEU A 464 -4.88 1.18 -26.78
CA LEU A 464 -4.86 0.69 -28.16
C LEU A 464 -6.28 0.48 -28.70
N GLU A 465 -7.24 0.08 -27.87
CA GLU A 465 -8.64 0.01 -28.26
C GLU A 465 -9.21 1.39 -28.61
N ILE A 466 -8.91 2.43 -27.81
CA ILE A 466 -9.30 3.82 -28.14
C ILE A 466 -8.71 4.24 -29.49
N VAL A 467 -7.40 4.00 -29.68
CA VAL A 467 -6.71 4.28 -30.96
C VAL A 467 -7.36 3.52 -32.11
N SER A 468 -7.78 2.28 -31.90
CA SER A 468 -8.44 1.45 -32.92
C SER A 468 -9.83 1.95 -33.30
N GLN A 469 -10.54 2.63 -32.38
CA GLN A 469 -11.85 3.20 -32.68
C GLN A 469 -11.72 4.51 -33.47
N PHE A 470 -10.85 5.42 -33.04
CA PHE A 470 -10.77 6.76 -33.64
C PHE A 470 -9.77 6.91 -34.80
N ASN A 471 -8.96 5.90 -35.09
CA ASN A 471 -7.96 5.90 -36.17
C ASN A 471 -7.12 7.21 -36.25
N PRO A 472 -6.53 7.67 -35.13
CA PRO A 472 -5.79 8.93 -35.12
C PRO A 472 -4.58 8.88 -36.06
N GLN A 473 -4.22 10.03 -36.64
CA GLN A 473 -2.98 10.15 -37.40
C GLN A 473 -1.76 10.24 -36.47
N GLN A 474 -1.95 10.84 -35.29
CA GLN A 474 -0.90 11.02 -34.29
C GLN A 474 -1.41 10.66 -32.88
N VAL A 475 -0.62 9.89 -32.14
CA VAL A 475 -0.90 9.48 -30.76
C VAL A 475 0.24 9.93 -29.85
N TYR A 476 -0.10 10.68 -28.82
CA TYR A 476 0.86 11.16 -27.83
C TYR A 476 0.51 10.60 -26.46
N VAL A 477 1.45 9.88 -25.86
CA VAL A 477 1.34 9.52 -24.44
C VAL A 477 1.78 10.71 -23.61
N TYR A 478 0.91 11.19 -22.74
CA TYR A 478 1.13 12.33 -21.85
C TYR A 478 0.62 12.01 -20.43
N ALA A 479 0.50 13.01 -19.55
CA ALA A 479 -0.02 12.86 -18.19
C ALA A 479 0.70 11.76 -17.37
N MET A 480 2.02 11.63 -17.55
CA MET A 480 2.83 10.63 -16.84
C MET A 480 3.50 11.21 -15.59
N GLY A 481 3.40 12.52 -15.34
CA GLY A 481 4.05 13.16 -14.20
C GLY A 481 5.58 12.98 -14.13
N ARG A 482 6.23 12.96 -15.30
CA ARG A 482 7.68 12.72 -15.44
C ARG A 482 8.51 14.00 -15.39
N GLU A 483 7.85 15.14 -15.53
CA GLU A 483 8.49 16.44 -15.54
C GLU A 483 9.13 16.74 -14.17
N PRO A 484 10.40 17.17 -14.13
CA PRO A 484 11.09 17.43 -12.86
C PRO A 484 10.42 18.54 -12.03
N TRP A 485 9.74 19.48 -12.68
CA TRP A 485 8.99 20.53 -12.01
C TRP A 485 7.66 20.07 -11.39
N LEU A 486 7.30 18.78 -11.46
CA LEU A 486 6.07 18.22 -10.88
C LEU A 486 6.29 17.41 -9.59
N THR A 487 7.54 17.12 -9.20
CA THR A 487 7.88 16.26 -8.04
C THR A 487 7.28 16.70 -6.70
N TYR A 488 6.81 17.94 -6.64
CA TYR A 488 6.19 18.54 -5.46
C TYR A 488 4.73 18.11 -5.27
N ILE A 489 4.05 17.69 -6.34
CA ILE A 489 2.66 17.22 -6.34
C ILE A 489 2.57 15.72 -6.55
N THR A 490 3.48 15.16 -7.36
CA THR A 490 3.58 13.71 -7.56
C THR A 490 4.87 13.18 -6.94
N SER A 491 4.78 12.10 -6.16
CA SER A 491 5.94 11.40 -5.59
C SER A 491 6.43 10.25 -6.49
N ILE A 492 5.95 10.20 -7.73
CA ILE A 492 6.21 9.09 -8.66
C ILE A 492 7.59 9.27 -9.29
N HIS A 493 8.42 8.22 -9.15
CA HIS A 493 9.70 8.13 -9.83
C HIS A 493 9.72 6.89 -10.71
N TYR A 494 9.62 7.10 -12.02
CA TYR A 494 9.69 6.01 -12.98
C TYR A 494 11.12 5.62 -13.33
N THR A 495 11.34 4.32 -13.45
CA THR A 495 12.47 3.70 -14.12
C THR A 495 12.04 3.15 -15.49
N GLU A 496 13.00 2.73 -16.31
CA GLU A 496 12.74 2.14 -17.64
C GLU A 496 11.93 0.84 -17.56
N GLU A 497 11.95 0.17 -16.40
CA GLU A 497 11.23 -1.06 -16.06
C GLU A 497 9.89 -0.82 -15.37
N SER A 498 9.55 0.43 -15.04
CA SER A 498 8.26 0.75 -14.43
C SER A 498 7.12 0.40 -15.38
N ARG A 499 6.09 -0.27 -14.88
CA ARG A 499 5.00 -0.78 -15.71
C ARG A 499 4.31 0.32 -16.55
N PRO A 500 4.00 1.53 -16.04
CA PRO A 500 3.46 2.60 -16.87
C PRO A 500 4.35 2.96 -18.07
N ILE A 501 5.69 2.94 -17.89
CA ILE A 501 6.65 3.19 -18.99
C ILE A 501 6.66 2.03 -19.99
N LEU A 502 6.65 0.79 -19.52
CA LEU A 502 6.62 -0.40 -20.38
C LEU A 502 5.34 -0.45 -21.22
N GLU A 503 4.19 -0.19 -20.61
CA GLU A 503 2.88 -0.16 -21.27
C GLU A 503 2.79 1.00 -22.29
N SER A 504 3.32 2.17 -21.94
CA SER A 504 3.41 3.32 -22.87
C SER A 504 4.25 2.98 -24.11
N LYS A 505 5.39 2.31 -23.92
CA LYS A 505 6.24 1.83 -25.03
C LYS A 505 5.51 0.81 -25.91
N GLN A 506 4.72 -0.08 -25.31
CA GLN A 506 3.90 -1.05 -26.05
C GLN A 506 2.86 -0.37 -26.93
N LEU A 507 2.15 0.65 -26.42
CA LEU A 507 1.20 1.42 -27.22
C LEU A 507 1.90 2.11 -28.40
N VAL A 508 3.03 2.79 -28.15
CA VAL A 508 3.79 3.48 -29.19
C VAL A 508 4.25 2.50 -30.28
N GLU A 509 4.74 1.32 -29.91
CA GLU A 509 5.14 0.31 -30.88
C GLU A 509 3.94 -0.25 -31.67
N ALA A 510 2.81 -0.47 -31.00
CA ALA A 510 1.58 -0.91 -31.66
C ALA A 510 1.05 0.14 -32.66
N CYS A 511 1.14 1.43 -32.34
CA CYS A 511 0.76 2.53 -33.23
C CYS A 511 1.68 2.59 -34.46
N LYS A 512 3.01 2.51 -34.26
CA LYS A 512 3.99 2.48 -35.35
C LYS A 512 3.74 1.34 -36.33
N ASN A 513 3.43 0.15 -35.82
CA ASN A 513 3.09 -1.02 -36.64
C ASN A 513 1.82 -0.83 -37.48
N ARG A 514 0.98 0.16 -37.16
CA ARG A 514 -0.22 0.56 -37.91
C ARG A 514 -0.01 1.83 -38.75
N ASN A 515 1.23 2.29 -38.90
CA ASN A 515 1.59 3.56 -39.57
C ASN A 515 0.95 4.80 -38.93
N ILE A 516 0.70 4.76 -37.62
CA ILE A 516 0.25 5.92 -36.83
C ILE A 516 1.49 6.54 -36.19
N PHE A 517 1.68 7.85 -36.33
CA PHE A 517 2.79 8.53 -35.65
C PHE A 517 2.54 8.47 -34.13
N SER A 518 3.54 8.10 -33.35
CA SER A 518 3.36 8.05 -31.89
C SER A 518 4.63 8.30 -31.09
N GLU A 519 4.48 8.98 -29.96
CA GLU A 519 5.57 9.41 -29.09
C GLU A 519 5.13 9.47 -27.61
N ILE A 520 6.05 9.18 -26.68
CA ILE A 520 5.86 9.48 -25.25
C ILE A 520 6.44 10.86 -24.99
N LEU A 521 5.61 11.81 -24.59
CA LEU A 521 6.02 13.20 -24.40
C LEU A 521 6.84 13.39 -23.11
N LEU A 522 7.78 14.33 -23.16
CA LEU A 522 8.56 14.82 -22.02
C LEU A 522 9.09 16.22 -22.33
N GLY A 523 8.93 17.16 -21.40
CA GLY A 523 9.42 18.52 -21.59
C GLY A 523 8.48 19.37 -22.44
N ARG A 524 8.93 19.80 -23.62
CA ARG A 524 8.09 20.57 -24.56
C ARG A 524 8.01 19.91 -25.94
N LYS A 525 6.86 20.09 -26.60
CA LYS A 525 6.64 19.69 -28.00
C LYS A 525 5.81 20.74 -28.71
N GLU A 526 6.10 20.95 -29.99
CA GLU A 526 5.27 21.74 -30.91
C GLU A 526 4.80 20.86 -32.06
N ILE A 527 3.54 21.01 -32.44
CA ILE A 527 2.86 20.30 -33.53
C ILE A 527 2.09 21.35 -34.34
N ILE A 528 2.23 21.31 -35.67
CA ILE A 528 1.44 22.12 -36.60
C ILE A 528 0.63 21.16 -37.47
N LEU A 529 -0.70 21.28 -37.47
CA LEU A 529 -1.60 20.44 -38.25
C LEU A 529 -1.92 21.14 -39.58
N ASP A 530 -1.33 20.66 -40.68
CA ASP A 530 -1.59 21.18 -42.03
C ASP A 530 -2.77 20.47 -42.72
N GLU A 531 -3.48 21.20 -43.59
CA GLU A 531 -4.68 20.73 -44.30
C GLU A 531 -4.48 19.49 -45.20
N ASN A 532 -3.23 19.12 -45.52
CA ASN A 532 -2.91 18.12 -46.57
C ASN A 532 -2.63 16.69 -46.07
N LEU A 533 -2.81 16.35 -44.80
CA LEU A 533 -2.45 15.01 -44.29
C LEU A 533 -3.44 13.88 -44.63
N ARG A 534 -4.67 14.20 -45.09
CA ARG A 534 -5.66 13.18 -45.53
C ARG A 534 -5.34 12.52 -46.89
N GLY A 535 -4.18 12.82 -47.49
CA GLY A 535 -3.84 12.46 -48.88
C GLY A 535 -3.06 11.16 -49.11
N VAL A 536 -2.73 10.37 -48.09
CA VAL A 536 -2.09 9.05 -48.29
C VAL A 536 -3.17 7.97 -48.36
N PRO A 537 -3.33 7.24 -49.48
CA PRO A 537 -4.38 6.25 -49.60
C PRO A 537 -4.13 5.10 -48.62
N ILE A 538 -5.04 4.95 -47.65
CA ILE A 538 -5.18 3.73 -46.85
C ILE A 538 -5.54 2.63 -47.84
N ILE A 539 -4.61 1.70 -48.07
CA ILE A 539 -4.91 0.46 -48.80
C ILE A 539 -5.95 -0.27 -47.95
N ALA A 540 -7.18 -0.33 -48.45
CA ALA A 540 -8.23 -1.16 -47.87
C ALA A 540 -7.77 -2.62 -47.92
N PHE A 541 -7.46 -3.18 -46.75
CA PHE A 541 -7.26 -4.62 -46.60
C PHE A 541 -8.54 -5.28 -46.08
N PRO A 542 -8.78 -6.56 -46.44
CA PRO A 542 -10.08 -7.19 -46.31
C PRO A 542 -10.50 -7.31 -44.85
N THR A 543 -11.78 -7.04 -44.60
CA THR A 543 -12.51 -7.52 -43.43
C THR A 543 -12.45 -9.05 -43.38
N SER A 544 -11.42 -9.58 -42.73
CA SER A 544 -11.41 -10.92 -42.17
C SER A 544 -10.56 -10.89 -40.91
N SER A 545 -11.18 -10.38 -39.85
CA SER A 545 -10.79 -10.67 -38.47
C SER A 545 -10.89 -12.19 -38.26
N ASN A 546 -9.80 -12.94 -38.49
CA ASN A 546 -9.59 -14.25 -37.86
C ASN A 546 -8.22 -14.95 -38.04
N GLU A 547 -7.21 -14.42 -38.76
CA GLU A 547 -6.01 -15.24 -39.04
C GLU A 547 -4.63 -14.66 -38.68
N LEU A 548 -4.54 -13.55 -37.94
CA LEU A 548 -3.24 -12.98 -37.51
C LEU A 548 -3.00 -12.98 -35.98
N LEU A 549 -3.71 -13.81 -35.22
CA LEU A 549 -3.45 -14.06 -33.79
C LEU A 549 -3.07 -15.53 -33.49
N ASN A 550 -2.45 -16.20 -34.44
CA ASN A 550 -1.82 -17.49 -34.21
C ASN A 550 -0.30 -17.34 -34.29
N GLU A 551 0.29 -16.72 -33.28
CA GLU A 551 1.56 -17.19 -32.75
C GLU A 551 1.72 -16.78 -31.28
N LYS A 552 1.60 -17.80 -30.42
CA LYS A 552 1.81 -17.86 -28.97
C LYS A 552 0.90 -16.99 -28.10
N LYS A 553 -0.36 -17.44 -27.94
CA LYS A 553 -1.01 -17.42 -26.62
C LYS A 553 -0.02 -18.00 -25.62
N VAL A 554 0.55 -17.16 -24.77
CA VAL A 554 1.10 -17.63 -23.49
C VAL A 554 -0.13 -18.01 -22.67
N THR A 555 -0.56 -19.26 -22.79
CA THR A 555 -1.64 -19.80 -21.96
C THR A 555 -1.17 -19.77 -20.52
N GLN A 556 -1.77 -18.89 -19.71
CA GLN A 556 -1.55 -18.86 -18.27
C GLN A 556 -1.79 -20.26 -17.70
N THR A 557 -0.79 -20.85 -17.05
CA THR A 557 -0.90 -22.23 -16.50
C THR A 557 -1.98 -22.29 -15.41
N ILE A 558 -2.45 -23.49 -15.06
CA ILE A 558 -3.43 -23.63 -13.96
C ILE A 558 -2.86 -23.08 -12.64
N ASP A 559 -1.56 -23.27 -12.39
CA ASP A 559 -0.86 -22.72 -11.22
C ASP A 559 -0.82 -21.19 -11.21
N GLU A 560 -0.51 -20.57 -12.36
CA GLU A 560 -0.50 -19.11 -12.48
C GLU A 560 -1.90 -18.52 -12.32
N PHE A 561 -2.93 -19.23 -12.81
CA PHE A 561 -4.32 -18.82 -12.67
C PHE A 561 -4.81 -18.96 -11.21
N LEU A 562 -4.49 -20.05 -10.53
CA LEU A 562 -4.80 -20.23 -9.11
C LEU A 562 -4.00 -19.26 -8.21
N ALA A 563 -2.75 -18.95 -8.56
CA ALA A 563 -1.96 -17.92 -7.89
C ALA A 563 -2.57 -16.52 -8.08
N LYS A 564 -3.08 -16.21 -9.29
CA LYS A 564 -3.83 -14.97 -9.56
C LYS A 564 -5.10 -14.89 -8.71
N LEU A 565 -5.88 -15.98 -8.62
CA LEU A 565 -7.08 -16.04 -7.77
C LEU A 565 -6.73 -15.86 -6.30
N SER A 566 -5.65 -16.49 -5.82
CA SER A 566 -5.17 -16.35 -4.44
C SER A 566 -4.70 -14.93 -4.11
N ARG A 567 -4.05 -14.22 -5.03
CA ARG A 567 -3.69 -12.79 -4.87
C ARG A 567 -4.92 -11.89 -4.76
N LEU A 568 -6.02 -12.29 -5.39
CA LEU A 568 -7.32 -11.62 -5.30
C LEU A 568 -8.15 -12.09 -4.08
N ASP A 569 -7.54 -12.90 -3.20
CA ASP A 569 -8.17 -13.53 -2.02
C ASP A 569 -9.41 -14.38 -2.38
N ILE A 570 -9.49 -14.83 -3.63
CA ILE A 570 -10.53 -15.73 -4.14
C ILE A 570 -10.12 -17.16 -3.79
N LYS A 571 -10.87 -17.78 -2.88
CA LYS A 571 -10.66 -19.13 -2.39
C LYS A 571 -11.58 -20.09 -3.11
N LEU A 572 -11.01 -21.18 -3.62
CA LEU A 572 -11.74 -22.26 -4.27
C LEU A 572 -11.62 -23.53 -3.44
N TRP A 573 -12.70 -24.30 -3.30
CA TRP A 573 -12.66 -25.64 -2.70
C TRP A 573 -13.68 -26.55 -3.36
N VAL A 574 -13.53 -27.85 -3.14
CA VAL A 574 -14.42 -28.86 -3.70
C VAL A 574 -15.37 -29.35 -2.60
N ASP A 575 -16.66 -29.40 -2.92
CA ASP A 575 -17.74 -29.92 -2.10
C ASP A 575 -18.48 -30.99 -2.93
N GLY A 576 -18.05 -32.25 -2.80
CA GLY A 576 -18.48 -33.34 -3.69
C GLY A 576 -18.01 -33.12 -5.14
N GLU A 577 -18.94 -33.06 -6.10
CA GLU A 577 -18.65 -32.73 -7.51
C GLU A 577 -18.76 -31.22 -7.82
N ARG A 578 -18.96 -30.38 -6.79
CA ARG A 578 -19.21 -28.93 -6.96
C ARG A 578 -17.99 -28.12 -6.53
N LEU A 579 -17.50 -27.28 -7.45
CA LEU A 579 -16.52 -26.25 -7.17
C LEU A 579 -17.21 -25.09 -6.43
N ARG A 580 -16.78 -24.83 -5.20
CA ARG A 580 -17.24 -23.73 -4.36
C ARG A 580 -16.18 -22.64 -4.35
N CYS A 581 -16.65 -21.40 -4.22
CA CYS A 581 -15.81 -20.22 -4.27
C CYS A 581 -16.22 -19.24 -3.17
N ASN A 582 -15.24 -18.74 -2.43
CA ASN A 582 -15.38 -17.65 -1.46
C ASN A 582 -14.48 -16.53 -1.95
N ALA A 583 -15.08 -15.43 -2.35
CA ALA A 583 -14.40 -14.30 -2.92
C ALA A 583 -14.82 -13.05 -2.16
N PRO A 584 -13.91 -12.09 -1.94
CA PRO A 584 -14.29 -10.77 -1.49
C PRO A 584 -15.40 -10.20 -2.37
N LYS A 585 -16.32 -9.44 -1.79
CA LYS A 585 -17.47 -8.88 -2.50
C LYS A 585 -16.95 -8.04 -3.69
N GLY A 586 -17.26 -8.47 -4.93
CA GLY A 586 -16.79 -7.83 -6.17
C GLY A 586 -15.58 -8.48 -6.86
N ALA A 587 -14.84 -9.38 -6.18
CA ALA A 587 -13.66 -10.02 -6.75
C ALA A 587 -13.99 -11.05 -7.86
N LEU A 588 -15.20 -11.64 -7.84
CA LEU A 588 -15.70 -12.50 -8.92
C LEU A 588 -16.32 -11.66 -10.06
N THR A 589 -15.47 -11.05 -10.87
CA THR A 589 -15.90 -10.33 -12.08
C THR A 589 -16.57 -11.27 -13.09
N PRO A 590 -17.40 -10.79 -14.03
CA PRO A 590 -17.99 -11.62 -15.08
C PRO A 590 -16.95 -12.42 -15.85
N THR A 591 -15.81 -11.80 -16.19
CA THR A 591 -14.66 -12.44 -16.83
C THR A 591 -14.07 -13.55 -15.97
N LEU A 592 -13.88 -13.32 -14.67
CA LEU A 592 -13.38 -14.34 -13.74
C LEU A 592 -14.38 -15.49 -13.55
N LYS A 593 -15.69 -15.21 -13.52
CA LYS A 593 -16.73 -16.25 -13.49
C LYS A 593 -16.72 -17.10 -14.75
N THR A 594 -16.55 -16.48 -15.92
CA THR A 594 -16.39 -17.20 -17.19
C THR A 594 -15.12 -18.05 -17.19
N GLN A 595 -13.98 -17.50 -16.79
CA GLN A 595 -12.72 -18.25 -16.69
C GLN A 595 -12.79 -19.41 -15.68
N LEU A 596 -13.45 -19.21 -14.53
CA LEU A 596 -13.70 -20.27 -13.54
C LEU A 596 -14.65 -21.36 -14.07
N SER A 597 -15.64 -20.99 -14.89
CA SER A 597 -16.57 -21.92 -15.51
C SER A 597 -15.93 -22.72 -16.63
N GLU A 598 -15.16 -22.06 -17.50
CA GLU A 598 -14.43 -22.68 -18.62
C GLU A 598 -13.34 -23.64 -18.13
N ARG A 599 -12.64 -23.26 -17.05
CA ARG A 599 -11.57 -24.07 -16.44
C ARG A 599 -12.05 -24.94 -15.29
N LYS A 600 -13.37 -25.06 -15.08
CA LYS A 600 -13.96 -25.81 -13.97
C LYS A 600 -13.46 -27.25 -13.91
N ALA A 601 -13.31 -27.91 -15.07
CA ALA A 601 -12.80 -29.28 -15.15
C ALA A 601 -11.34 -29.35 -14.69
N GLU A 602 -10.45 -28.48 -15.20
CA GLU A 602 -9.03 -28.40 -14.79
C GLU A 602 -8.87 -28.03 -13.31
N ILE A 603 -9.72 -27.16 -12.78
CA ILE A 603 -9.69 -26.73 -11.37
C ILE A 603 -10.21 -27.84 -10.46
N LEU A 604 -11.32 -28.48 -10.84
CA LEU A 604 -11.81 -29.66 -10.14
C LEU A 604 -10.75 -30.74 -10.18
N GLU A 605 -10.13 -31.01 -11.32
CA GLU A 605 -9.02 -31.95 -11.45
C GLU A 605 -7.86 -31.56 -10.53
N PHE A 606 -7.35 -30.32 -10.57
CA PHE A 606 -6.29 -29.81 -9.70
C PHE A 606 -6.62 -29.92 -8.19
N LEU A 607 -7.86 -29.64 -7.80
CA LEU A 607 -8.30 -29.63 -6.40
C LEU A 607 -8.81 -30.99 -5.89
N SER A 608 -9.24 -31.90 -6.78
CA SER A 608 -9.80 -33.21 -6.43
C SER A 608 -8.85 -34.38 -6.69
N ASN A 609 -7.83 -34.20 -7.53
CA ASN A 609 -6.92 -35.28 -7.83
C ASN A 609 -5.82 -35.45 -6.79
N LYS A 610 -5.92 -36.60 -6.10
CA LYS A 610 -4.81 -37.45 -5.66
C LYS A 610 -3.82 -37.85 -6.79
N SER A 611 -4.02 -37.40 -8.04
CA SER A 611 -3.08 -37.52 -9.16
C SER A 611 -2.04 -36.39 -9.22
N ASN A 612 -2.19 -35.34 -8.40
CA ASN A 612 -1.28 -34.19 -8.40
C ASN A 612 -0.09 -34.38 -7.44
N ASP A 613 -0.14 -35.37 -6.54
CA ASP A 613 0.97 -35.63 -5.62
C ASP A 613 2.24 -36.02 -6.38
N SER A 614 2.14 -36.75 -7.49
CA SER A 614 3.31 -37.10 -8.30
C SER A 614 3.93 -35.90 -9.01
N GLU A 615 3.11 -34.98 -9.54
CA GLU A 615 3.58 -33.77 -10.23
C GLU A 615 4.10 -32.73 -9.24
N MET A 616 3.40 -32.54 -8.12
CA MET A 616 3.85 -31.69 -7.03
C MET A 616 5.12 -32.23 -6.40
N LEU A 617 5.22 -33.54 -6.15
CA LEU A 617 6.46 -34.15 -5.69
C LEU A 617 7.58 -33.98 -6.72
N ALA A 618 7.30 -34.08 -8.02
CA ALA A 618 8.27 -33.81 -9.07
C ALA A 618 8.74 -32.32 -9.06
N LEU A 619 7.83 -31.37 -8.87
CA LEU A 619 8.14 -29.95 -8.72
C LEU A 619 9.00 -29.67 -7.48
N LEU A 620 8.59 -30.18 -6.32
CA LEU A 620 9.35 -30.04 -5.08
C LEU A 620 10.72 -30.69 -5.20
N ASN A 621 10.83 -31.83 -5.90
CA ASN A 621 12.10 -32.47 -6.18
C ASN A 621 12.97 -31.66 -7.15
N ALA A 622 12.39 -31.03 -8.16
CA ALA A 622 13.11 -30.16 -9.09
C ALA A 622 13.68 -28.92 -8.37
N ASP A 623 12.93 -28.36 -7.43
CA ASP A 623 13.38 -27.24 -6.60
C ASP A 623 14.30 -27.65 -5.45
N ALA A 624 14.32 -28.94 -5.08
CA ALA A 624 15.21 -29.53 -4.08
C ALA A 624 16.61 -29.85 -4.65
N VAL A 625 16.99 -29.21 -5.75
CA VAL A 625 18.32 -29.31 -6.36
C VAL A 625 19.15 -28.10 -5.95
N LEU A 626 20.14 -28.32 -5.10
CA LEU A 626 21.07 -27.27 -4.70
C LEU A 626 21.96 -26.86 -5.88
N ASP A 627 22.05 -25.56 -6.17
CA ASP A 627 22.96 -24.97 -7.16
C ASP A 627 24.36 -25.61 -7.06
N SER A 628 24.89 -26.10 -8.19
CA SER A 628 26.14 -26.85 -8.25
C SER A 628 27.36 -26.04 -7.81
N SER A 629 27.30 -24.71 -7.87
CA SER A 629 28.35 -23.81 -7.37
C SER A 629 28.40 -23.74 -5.84
N ILE A 630 27.37 -24.22 -5.14
CA ILE A 630 27.32 -24.22 -3.68
C ILE A 630 27.95 -25.51 -3.15
N HIS A 631 29.26 -25.44 -2.93
CA HIS A 631 30.03 -26.46 -2.23
C HIS A 631 31.14 -25.78 -1.43
N PRO A 632 31.58 -26.36 -0.31
CA PRO A 632 32.68 -25.80 0.45
C PRO A 632 33.95 -25.71 -0.44
N GLU A 633 34.52 -24.52 -0.57
CA GLU A 633 35.79 -24.30 -1.29
C GLU A 633 36.99 -24.86 -0.51
N LEU A 634 36.86 -24.90 0.82
CA LEU A 634 37.84 -25.42 1.78
C LEU A 634 37.11 -26.23 2.87
N PRO A 635 37.74 -27.27 3.45
CA PRO A 635 37.14 -28.02 4.56
C PRO A 635 36.89 -27.10 5.77
N ALA A 636 35.83 -27.39 6.53
CA ALA A 636 35.49 -26.60 7.71
C ALA A 636 36.61 -26.66 8.74
N GLN A 637 37.12 -25.50 9.15
CA GLN A 637 38.01 -25.42 10.30
C GLN A 637 37.17 -25.56 11.57
N THR A 638 37.55 -26.51 12.42
CA THR A 638 36.91 -26.71 13.73
C THR A 638 37.25 -25.55 14.66
N THR A 639 36.38 -24.55 14.73
CA THR A 639 36.45 -23.49 15.75
C THR A 639 35.80 -24.00 17.04
N VAL A 640 36.58 -24.10 18.11
CA VAL A 640 36.11 -24.61 19.41
C VAL A 640 35.12 -23.65 20.07
N GLU A 641 35.25 -22.34 19.82
CA GLU A 641 34.33 -21.29 20.24
C GLU A 641 34.19 -20.27 19.08
N PRO A 642 33.00 -20.06 18.50
CA PRO A 642 32.81 -19.10 17.41
C PRO A 642 32.92 -17.67 17.91
N SER A 643 33.54 -16.78 17.12
CA SER A 643 33.62 -15.35 17.43
C SER A 643 32.48 -14.57 16.80
N CYS A 644 32.00 -15.01 15.63
CA CYS A 644 30.93 -14.34 14.88
C CYS A 644 29.88 -15.35 14.41
N ILE A 645 28.63 -15.17 14.85
CA ILE A 645 27.51 -16.04 14.51
C ILE A 645 26.49 -15.28 13.67
N LEU A 646 26.06 -15.83 12.53
CA LEU A 646 24.92 -15.29 11.78
C LEU A 646 23.63 -15.96 12.23
N LEU A 647 22.66 -15.18 12.70
CA LEU A 647 21.31 -15.62 13.03
C LEU A 647 20.31 -14.98 12.05
N THR A 648 19.49 -15.81 11.41
CA THR A 648 18.36 -15.35 10.61
C THR A 648 17.06 -15.50 11.38
N GLY A 649 16.11 -14.58 11.18
CA GLY A 649 14.80 -14.64 11.84
C GLY A 649 14.83 -14.23 13.32
N ALA A 650 15.80 -13.42 13.74
CA ALA A 650 15.93 -12.93 15.13
C ALA A 650 14.74 -12.06 15.59
N THR A 651 13.94 -11.55 14.66
CA THR A 651 12.69 -10.81 14.94
C THR A 651 11.45 -11.70 15.02
N GLY A 652 11.61 -13.03 14.92
CA GLY A 652 10.54 -14.01 15.11
C GLY A 652 10.58 -14.62 16.51
N PHE A 653 9.53 -15.34 16.91
CA PHE A 653 9.40 -15.91 18.27
C PHE A 653 10.56 -16.83 18.66
N VAL A 654 10.75 -17.96 17.98
CA VAL A 654 11.88 -18.88 18.24
C VAL A 654 13.23 -18.19 18.06
N GLY A 655 13.34 -17.31 17.06
CA GLY A 655 14.57 -16.59 16.78
C GLY A 655 15.00 -15.62 17.88
N ALA A 656 14.05 -14.98 18.56
CA ALA A 656 14.34 -14.11 19.71
C ALA A 656 14.92 -14.90 20.90
N PHE A 657 14.35 -16.08 21.18
CA PHE A 657 14.88 -16.95 22.23
C PHE A 657 16.19 -17.63 21.83
N LEU A 658 16.41 -17.94 20.55
CA LEU A 658 17.73 -18.37 20.06
C LEU A 658 18.77 -17.25 20.21
N LEU A 659 18.43 -16.00 19.88
CA LEU A 659 19.31 -14.85 20.10
C LEU A 659 19.67 -14.72 21.58
N TYR A 660 18.66 -14.79 22.46
CA TYR A 660 18.85 -14.77 23.90
C TYR A 660 19.80 -15.88 24.37
N GLU A 661 19.56 -17.14 24.00
CA GLU A 661 20.41 -18.26 24.42
C GLU A 661 21.83 -18.20 23.84
N LEU A 662 21.99 -17.73 22.59
CA LEU A 662 23.31 -17.52 22.00
C LEU A 662 24.10 -16.44 22.74
N LEU A 663 23.44 -15.35 23.14
CA LEU A 663 24.05 -14.33 23.97
C LEU A 663 24.43 -14.91 25.35
N GLN A 664 23.58 -15.73 25.97
CA GLN A 664 23.86 -16.27 27.30
C GLN A 664 24.94 -17.36 27.33
N GLN A 665 25.02 -18.19 26.29
CA GLN A 665 25.85 -19.40 26.30
C GLN A 665 27.15 -19.28 25.49
N THR A 666 27.38 -18.13 24.84
CA THR A 666 28.58 -17.86 24.04
C THR A 666 29.12 -16.45 24.32
N SER A 667 30.37 -16.20 23.96
CA SER A 667 30.96 -14.86 23.92
C SER A 667 30.93 -14.23 22.51
N ALA A 668 30.23 -14.84 21.56
CA ALA A 668 30.23 -14.42 20.16
C ALA A 668 29.45 -13.12 19.95
N ASP A 669 29.84 -12.38 18.91
CA ASP A 669 29.01 -11.35 18.30
C ASP A 669 27.96 -12.00 17.40
N ILE A 670 26.70 -11.61 17.58
CA ILE A 670 25.56 -12.19 16.87
C ILE A 670 25.11 -11.23 15.77
N TYR A 671 25.44 -11.61 14.54
CA TYR A 671 25.01 -10.96 13.31
C TYR A 671 23.56 -11.34 13.02
N CYS A 672 22.64 -10.40 13.10
CA CYS A 672 21.22 -10.66 12.91
C CYS A 672 20.75 -10.15 11.56
N LEU A 673 20.37 -11.05 10.64
CA LEU A 673 19.75 -10.67 9.38
C LEU A 673 18.34 -10.13 9.65
N VAL A 674 18.10 -8.86 9.33
CA VAL A 674 16.85 -8.14 9.62
C VAL A 674 16.45 -7.25 8.44
N ARG A 675 15.16 -7.26 8.11
CA ARG A 675 14.57 -6.29 7.16
C ARG A 675 14.35 -4.96 7.86
N ALA A 676 15.13 -3.96 7.50
CA ALA A 676 15.05 -2.61 8.05
C ALA A 676 15.71 -1.61 7.11
N ASP A 677 15.30 -0.35 7.22
CA ASP A 677 15.73 0.71 6.31
C ASP A 677 17.08 1.33 6.75
N SER A 678 17.47 1.06 8.00
CA SER A 678 18.74 1.50 8.59
C SER A 678 19.22 0.54 9.69
N THR A 679 20.51 0.62 10.03
CA THR A 679 21.11 -0.20 11.10
C THR A 679 20.48 0.12 12.45
N GLU A 680 20.15 1.39 12.71
CA GLU A 680 19.47 1.83 13.92
C GLU A 680 18.04 1.27 14.01
N SER A 681 17.26 1.34 12.93
CA SER A 681 15.94 0.71 12.85
C SER A 681 16.04 -0.80 13.08
N ALA A 682 17.07 -1.45 12.52
CA ALA A 682 17.32 -2.86 12.77
C ALA A 682 17.67 -3.17 14.24
N GLN A 683 18.51 -2.35 14.88
CA GLN A 683 18.82 -2.47 16.32
C GLN A 683 17.56 -2.30 17.17
N ASN A 684 16.76 -1.28 16.90
CA ASN A 684 15.52 -1.00 17.62
C ASN A 684 14.50 -2.13 17.45
N LYS A 685 14.36 -2.69 16.23
CA LYS A 685 13.49 -3.86 15.99
C LYS A 685 13.95 -5.09 16.79
N LEU A 686 15.24 -5.36 16.85
CA LEU A 686 15.80 -6.49 17.62
C LEU A 686 15.60 -6.28 19.13
N ARG A 687 15.92 -5.09 19.63
CA ARG A 687 15.71 -4.71 21.03
C ARG A 687 14.24 -4.83 21.42
N SER A 688 13.34 -4.19 20.67
CA SER A 688 11.90 -4.20 20.93
C SER A 688 11.33 -5.61 20.90
N CYS A 689 11.82 -6.47 20.00
CA CYS A 689 11.44 -7.87 19.95
C CYS A 689 11.80 -8.60 21.25
N LEU A 690 13.04 -8.46 21.74
CA LEU A 690 13.48 -9.08 22.98
C LEU A 690 12.76 -8.50 24.21
N GLU A 691 12.50 -7.19 24.24
CA GLU A 691 11.73 -6.53 25.29
C GLU A 691 10.29 -7.02 25.33
N SER A 692 9.64 -7.17 24.16
CA SER A 692 8.27 -7.68 24.06
C SER A 692 8.11 -9.11 24.57
N TYR A 693 9.20 -9.89 24.57
CA TYR A 693 9.24 -11.24 25.11
C TYR A 693 9.88 -11.34 26.51
N LEU A 694 10.12 -10.20 27.17
CA LEU A 694 10.68 -10.10 28.52
C LEU A 694 12.08 -10.74 28.68
N ILE A 695 12.88 -10.71 27.61
CA ILE A 695 14.21 -11.34 27.55
C ILE A 695 15.34 -10.37 27.16
N TRP A 696 15.06 -9.06 27.09
CA TRP A 696 16.12 -8.05 26.92
C TRP A 696 16.95 -7.87 28.20
N GLN A 697 18.25 -7.67 28.04
CA GLN A 697 19.17 -7.28 29.10
C GLN A 697 20.11 -6.18 28.56
N GLU A 698 20.37 -5.13 29.33
CA GLU A 698 21.15 -3.96 28.89
C GLU A 698 22.54 -4.32 28.34
N GLY A 699 23.16 -5.39 28.85
CA GLY A 699 24.47 -5.88 28.37
C GLY A 699 24.47 -6.58 27.00
N PHE A 700 23.30 -6.82 26.39
CA PHE A 700 23.23 -7.53 25.10
C PHE A 700 23.51 -6.63 23.90
N GLY A 701 23.21 -5.34 23.98
CA GLY A 701 23.24 -4.44 22.82
C GLY A 701 24.59 -4.42 22.08
N SER A 702 25.71 -4.49 22.79
CA SER A 702 27.05 -4.45 22.19
C SER A 702 27.41 -5.67 21.34
N ARG A 703 26.73 -6.81 21.54
CA ARG A 703 26.97 -8.06 20.81
C ARG A 703 25.93 -8.36 19.74
N ILE A 704 24.88 -7.54 19.64
CA ILE A 704 23.85 -7.70 18.59
C ILE A 704 24.25 -6.79 17.43
N ILE A 705 24.64 -7.39 16.31
CA ILE A 705 25.11 -6.68 15.12
C ILE A 705 24.08 -6.86 14.01
N PRO A 706 23.25 -5.85 13.71
CA PRO A 706 22.28 -6.00 12.64
C PRO A 706 22.94 -6.07 11.27
N VAL A 707 22.41 -6.95 10.43
CA VAL A 707 22.72 -7.08 9.01
C VAL A 707 21.43 -6.81 8.26
N ILE A 708 21.38 -5.68 7.55
CA ILE A 708 20.23 -5.35 6.73
C ILE A 708 20.19 -6.28 5.53
N GLY A 709 19.10 -7.02 5.37
CA GLY A 709 18.90 -7.92 4.24
C GLY A 709 17.54 -8.62 4.28
N ASP A 710 17.21 -9.29 3.18
CA ASP A 710 15.97 -10.01 2.98
C ASP A 710 16.22 -11.43 2.45
N LEU A 711 15.67 -12.43 3.14
CA LEU A 711 15.73 -13.83 2.73
C LEU A 711 15.03 -14.11 1.39
N SER A 712 14.11 -13.25 0.94
CA SER A 712 13.45 -13.44 -0.36
C SER A 712 14.28 -12.99 -1.56
N GLN A 713 15.45 -12.38 -1.33
CA GLN A 713 16.28 -11.78 -2.37
C GLN A 713 17.58 -12.57 -2.58
N PRO A 714 18.17 -12.54 -3.79
CA PRO A 714 19.50 -13.07 -4.04
C PRO A 714 20.53 -12.50 -3.06
N LEU A 715 21.54 -13.30 -2.68
CA LEU A 715 22.58 -12.90 -1.71
C LEU A 715 22.00 -12.36 -0.38
N LEU A 716 20.83 -12.86 0.03
CA LEU A 716 20.11 -12.40 1.22
C LEU A 716 19.73 -10.91 1.17
N GLY A 717 19.60 -10.32 -0.02
CA GLY A 717 19.34 -8.89 -0.20
C GLY A 717 20.51 -7.99 0.22
N ILE A 718 21.70 -8.57 0.39
CA ILE A 718 22.92 -7.87 0.77
C ILE A 718 23.73 -7.57 -0.50
N TYR A 719 24.29 -6.36 -0.61
CA TYR A 719 25.17 -6.02 -1.72
C TYR A 719 26.37 -6.98 -1.78
N GLU A 720 26.77 -7.42 -2.98
CA GLU A 720 27.73 -8.51 -3.18
C GLU A 720 29.05 -8.34 -2.38
N LYS A 721 29.60 -7.13 -2.35
CA LYS A 721 30.82 -6.83 -1.57
C LYS A 721 30.61 -7.05 -0.07
N GLN A 722 29.46 -6.64 0.47
CA GLN A 722 29.12 -6.83 1.88
C GLN A 722 28.80 -8.29 2.17
N PHE A 723 28.16 -9.00 1.24
CA PHE A 723 27.94 -10.45 1.34
C PHE A 723 29.27 -11.19 1.45
N HIS A 724 30.26 -10.84 0.62
CA HIS A 724 31.60 -11.41 0.69
C HIS A 724 32.32 -11.07 2.00
N GLN A 725 32.21 -9.83 2.49
CA GLN A 725 32.75 -9.44 3.80
C GLN A 725 32.12 -10.24 4.94
N LEU A 726 30.79 -10.40 4.91
CA LEU A 726 30.05 -11.21 5.87
C LEU A 726 30.47 -12.68 5.80
N ALA A 727 30.57 -13.25 4.59
CA ALA A 727 31.02 -14.62 4.37
C ALA A 727 32.46 -14.86 4.86
N ASN A 728 33.34 -13.87 4.82
CA ASN A 728 34.68 -14.01 5.38
C ASN A 728 34.67 -13.95 6.93
N LYS A 729 33.77 -13.14 7.50
CA LYS A 729 33.70 -12.89 8.95
C LYS A 729 32.97 -13.98 9.73
N ILE A 730 31.81 -14.45 9.27
CA ILE A 730 30.95 -15.38 10.00
C ILE A 730 31.61 -16.75 10.15
N ASP A 731 31.55 -17.32 11.36
CA ASP A 731 32.08 -18.64 11.69
C ASP A 731 31.01 -19.73 11.64
N VAL A 732 29.79 -19.41 12.11
CA VAL A 732 28.68 -20.37 12.23
C VAL A 732 27.36 -19.68 11.88
N ILE A 733 26.44 -20.41 11.24
CA ILE A 733 25.11 -19.89 10.84
C ILE A 733 24.00 -20.63 11.58
N TYR A 734 23.10 -19.91 12.23
CA TYR A 734 21.80 -20.39 12.70
C TYR A 734 20.73 -19.92 11.74
N HIS A 735 20.29 -20.82 10.86
CA HIS A 735 19.27 -20.52 9.88
C HIS A 735 17.88 -20.86 10.43
N ASN A 736 17.27 -19.88 11.10
CA ASN A 736 15.92 -19.96 11.68
C ASN A 736 14.87 -19.15 10.89
N GLY A 737 15.28 -18.14 10.13
CA GLY A 737 14.36 -17.28 9.40
C GLY A 737 13.57 -18.05 8.34
N ALA A 738 12.24 -17.91 8.41
CA ALA A 738 11.30 -18.45 7.44
C ALA A 738 10.01 -17.63 7.47
N TRP A 739 9.29 -17.59 6.37
CA TRP A 739 7.90 -17.16 6.33
C TRP A 739 7.00 -18.33 6.73
N VAL A 740 6.51 -18.29 7.97
CA VAL A 740 5.59 -19.29 8.52
C VAL A 740 4.15 -18.84 8.24
N HIS A 741 3.54 -19.40 7.20
CA HIS A 741 2.15 -19.10 6.84
C HIS A 741 1.42 -20.38 6.42
N HIS A 742 0.52 -20.87 7.27
CA HIS A 742 -0.08 -22.20 7.14
C HIS A 742 -1.09 -22.33 5.99
N THR A 743 -1.58 -21.22 5.45
CA THR A 743 -2.57 -21.19 4.35
C THR A 743 -2.00 -20.76 3.01
N SER A 744 -0.71 -20.35 2.95
CA SER A 744 -0.09 -19.94 1.70
C SER A 744 0.38 -21.14 0.88
N PRO A 745 0.24 -21.12 -0.45
CA PRO A 745 0.79 -22.17 -1.30
C PRO A 745 2.33 -22.12 -1.33
N TYR A 746 2.96 -23.25 -1.66
CA TYR A 746 4.41 -23.39 -1.76
C TYR A 746 5.07 -22.30 -2.61
N SER A 747 4.47 -21.97 -3.77
CA SER A 747 4.99 -20.96 -4.70
C SER A 747 5.18 -19.58 -4.08
N THR A 748 4.34 -19.19 -3.12
CA THR A 748 4.44 -17.91 -2.41
C THR A 748 5.58 -17.94 -1.37
N LEU A 749 5.78 -19.09 -0.74
CA LEU A 749 6.78 -19.27 0.33
C LEU A 749 8.18 -19.61 -0.21
N LYS A 750 8.28 -20.05 -1.46
CA LYS A 750 9.52 -20.49 -2.13
C LYS A 750 10.63 -19.45 -2.03
N ALA A 751 10.36 -18.18 -2.33
CA ALA A 751 11.39 -17.13 -2.33
C ALA A 751 12.09 -17.03 -0.97
N THR A 752 11.33 -16.91 0.12
CA THR A 752 11.90 -16.78 1.46
C THR A 752 12.44 -18.09 2.03
N ASN A 753 11.68 -19.19 1.91
CA ASN A 753 11.98 -20.43 2.64
C ASN A 753 12.95 -21.34 1.87
N VAL A 754 12.88 -21.36 0.54
CA VAL A 754 13.71 -22.23 -0.30
C VAL A 754 14.92 -21.45 -0.81
N LEU A 755 14.70 -20.36 -1.55
CA LEU A 755 15.81 -19.58 -2.12
C LEU A 755 16.62 -18.88 -1.02
N GLY A 756 15.98 -18.36 0.03
CA GLY A 756 16.69 -17.85 1.21
C GLY A 756 17.57 -18.89 1.91
N THR A 757 17.12 -20.16 1.99
CA THR A 757 17.95 -21.26 2.49
C THR A 757 19.15 -21.49 1.57
N GLN A 758 18.93 -21.49 0.25
CA GLN A 758 20.01 -21.63 -0.72
C GLN A 758 21.06 -20.53 -0.59
N GLU A 759 20.65 -19.28 -0.39
CA GLU A 759 21.58 -18.16 -0.22
C GLU A 759 22.31 -18.20 1.13
N ALA A 760 21.68 -18.72 2.20
CA ALA A 760 22.36 -18.99 3.45
C ALA A 760 23.43 -20.09 3.31
N LEU A 761 23.14 -21.15 2.54
CA LEU A 761 24.11 -22.20 2.20
C LEU A 761 25.23 -21.66 1.30
N ARG A 762 24.92 -20.76 0.36
CA ARG A 762 25.90 -20.05 -0.47
C ARG A 762 26.87 -19.27 0.42
N LEU A 763 26.36 -18.52 1.40
CA LEU A 763 27.18 -17.82 2.39
C LEU A 763 28.01 -18.81 3.20
N ALA A 764 27.43 -19.95 3.60
CA ALA A 764 28.10 -20.99 4.38
C ALA A 764 29.32 -21.59 3.66
N CYS A 765 29.23 -21.77 2.35
CA CYS A 765 30.27 -22.38 1.52
C CYS A 765 31.36 -21.40 1.06
N LYS A 766 31.06 -20.10 1.01
CA LYS A 766 31.94 -19.08 0.43
C LYS A 766 33.16 -18.77 1.31
N PHE A 767 34.36 -18.77 0.73
CA PHE A 767 35.69 -18.54 1.33
C PHE A 767 36.12 -19.57 2.39
N LYS A 768 35.27 -19.84 3.39
CA LYS A 768 35.48 -20.84 4.43
C LYS A 768 34.16 -21.56 4.69
N ALA A 769 34.20 -22.88 4.85
CA ALA A 769 33.02 -23.65 5.23
C ALA A 769 32.60 -23.33 6.67
N LYS A 770 31.33 -22.96 6.84
CA LYS A 770 30.73 -22.57 8.12
C LYS A 770 29.70 -23.62 8.53
N PRO A 771 29.74 -24.17 9.75
CA PRO A 771 28.68 -25.02 10.25
C PRO A 771 27.31 -24.33 10.15
N VAL A 772 26.29 -25.06 9.72
CA VAL A 772 24.91 -24.57 9.60
C VAL A 772 23.99 -25.33 10.54
N HIS A 773 23.43 -24.61 11.51
CA HIS A 773 22.36 -25.08 12.39
C HIS A 773 21.02 -24.66 11.74
N PHE A 774 20.38 -25.59 11.05
CA PHE A 774 19.14 -25.36 10.33
C PHE A 774 17.93 -25.71 11.19
N ILE A 775 17.05 -24.73 11.41
CA ILE A 775 15.81 -24.94 12.15
C ILE A 775 14.74 -25.35 11.14
N SER A 776 14.35 -26.61 11.22
CA SER A 776 13.29 -27.23 10.44
C SER A 776 12.05 -27.50 11.32
N THR A 777 11.12 -28.32 10.83
CA THR A 777 9.90 -28.70 11.54
C THR A 777 9.68 -30.21 11.45
N ALA A 778 9.10 -30.82 12.49
CA ALA A 778 8.70 -32.21 12.46
C ALA A 778 7.61 -32.47 11.39
N SER A 779 6.87 -31.44 10.99
CA SER A 779 5.82 -31.49 9.97
C SER A 779 6.32 -31.69 8.53
N VAL A 780 7.64 -31.82 8.31
CA VAL A 780 8.19 -32.29 7.02
C VAL A 780 7.87 -33.76 6.74
N PHE A 781 7.47 -34.52 7.77
CA PHE A 781 6.97 -35.88 7.63
C PHE A 781 5.44 -35.90 7.57
N SER A 782 4.87 -36.64 6.60
CA SER A 782 3.44 -36.90 6.51
C SER A 782 3.05 -38.23 7.18
N GLY A 783 1.85 -38.25 7.76
CA GLY A 783 1.19 -39.45 8.29
C GLY A 783 0.22 -40.11 7.31
N ASP A 784 -0.11 -39.45 6.19
CA ASP A 784 -1.12 -39.94 5.25
C ASP A 784 -0.66 -41.22 4.53
N GLY A 785 -1.57 -42.15 4.28
CA GLY A 785 -1.29 -43.40 3.56
C GLY A 785 -0.76 -44.56 4.39
N TYR A 786 -0.66 -44.41 5.72
CA TYR A 786 -0.37 -45.51 6.65
C TYR A 786 -1.59 -45.83 7.52
N SER A 787 -1.80 -47.10 7.86
CA SER A 787 -2.73 -47.51 8.91
C SER A 787 -1.94 -47.88 10.17
N GLY A 788 -2.33 -47.32 11.33
CA GLY A 788 -1.69 -47.58 12.62
C GLY A 788 -0.70 -46.50 13.10
N VAL A 789 0.27 -46.89 13.94
CA VAL A 789 1.26 -45.96 14.53
C VAL A 789 2.56 -46.00 13.71
N ARG A 790 2.97 -44.87 13.12
CA ARG A 790 4.25 -44.73 12.43
C ARG A 790 5.28 -44.12 13.38
N PHE A 791 6.40 -44.79 13.60
CA PHE A 791 7.49 -44.29 14.43
C PHE A 791 8.64 -43.77 13.55
N ILE A 792 8.88 -42.45 13.56
CA ILE A 792 9.87 -41.78 12.72
C ILE A 792 11.14 -41.53 13.52
N ARG A 793 12.26 -42.02 13.00
CA ARG A 793 13.56 -41.83 13.67
C ARG A 793 14.26 -40.56 13.22
N GLU A 794 15.13 -40.00 14.06
CA GLU A 794 15.84 -38.75 13.74
C GLU A 794 16.71 -38.86 12.47
N GLN A 795 17.30 -40.03 12.21
CA GLN A 795 18.10 -40.33 11.02
C GLN A 795 17.30 -40.65 9.76
N GLU A 796 15.97 -40.72 9.84
CA GLU A 796 15.12 -41.08 8.70
C GLU A 796 15.15 -39.98 7.63
N ASN A 797 15.16 -40.40 6.37
CA ASN A 797 15.08 -39.50 5.24
C ASN A 797 13.67 -38.92 5.14
N ILE A 798 13.58 -37.61 4.91
CA ILE A 798 12.31 -36.93 4.68
C ILE A 798 11.69 -37.27 3.33
N ASP A 799 12.49 -37.80 2.40
CA ASP A 799 12.03 -38.29 1.11
C ASP A 799 11.43 -39.70 1.25
N ASN A 800 10.14 -39.75 1.55
CA ASN A 800 9.36 -40.97 1.73
C ASN A 800 8.37 -41.22 0.59
N GLY A 801 8.51 -40.49 -0.53
CA GLY A 801 7.61 -40.58 -1.69
C GLY A 801 6.25 -39.91 -1.50
N GLN A 802 6.06 -39.12 -0.43
CA GLN A 802 4.80 -38.43 -0.14
C GLN A 802 4.98 -36.92 -0.18
N VAL A 803 3.96 -36.22 -0.66
CA VAL A 803 3.92 -34.76 -0.66
C VAL A 803 3.55 -34.26 0.74
N PRO A 804 4.30 -33.32 1.33
CA PRO A 804 3.90 -32.68 2.57
C PRO A 804 2.58 -31.90 2.45
N PHE A 805 1.77 -31.90 3.51
CA PHE A 805 0.36 -31.50 3.46
C PHE A 805 0.09 -30.01 3.14
N THR A 806 0.91 -29.08 3.66
CA THR A 806 0.72 -27.62 3.48
C THR A 806 1.84 -26.97 2.67
N GLY A 807 1.59 -25.81 2.06
CA GLY A 807 2.62 -25.04 1.36
C GLY A 807 3.82 -24.68 2.24
N TYR A 808 3.60 -24.40 3.52
CA TYR A 808 4.67 -24.19 4.49
C TYR A 808 5.53 -25.45 4.68
N THR A 809 4.90 -26.60 4.95
CA THR A 809 5.62 -27.87 5.12
C THR A 809 6.34 -28.30 3.85
N GLN A 810 5.76 -28.06 2.68
CA GLN A 810 6.40 -28.30 1.38
C GLN A 810 7.66 -27.44 1.23
N SER A 811 7.58 -26.14 1.58
CA SER A 811 8.74 -25.25 1.49
C SER A 811 9.86 -25.64 2.46
N LYS A 812 9.53 -26.10 3.67
CA LYS A 812 10.53 -26.58 4.65
C LYS A 812 11.11 -27.93 4.27
N TRP A 813 10.32 -28.81 3.64
CA TRP A 813 10.81 -30.08 3.11
C TRP A 813 11.84 -29.85 2.00
N VAL A 814 11.57 -28.95 1.04
CA VAL A 814 12.53 -28.59 -0.02
C VAL A 814 13.79 -27.96 0.59
N ALA A 815 13.64 -27.00 1.51
CA ALA A 815 14.77 -26.37 2.20
C ALA A 815 15.64 -27.40 2.95
N GLU A 816 15.03 -28.37 3.64
CA GLU A 816 15.77 -29.42 4.33
C GLU A 816 16.50 -30.36 3.35
N LYS A 817 15.94 -30.63 2.16
CA LYS A 817 16.66 -31.36 1.10
C LYS A 817 17.86 -30.58 0.57
N LEU A 818 17.74 -29.26 0.37
CA LEU A 818 18.88 -28.41 -0.02
C LEU A 818 20.00 -28.44 1.05
N VAL A 819 19.62 -28.37 2.32
CA VAL A 819 20.52 -28.46 3.47
C VAL A 819 21.19 -29.84 3.55
N THR A 820 20.43 -30.91 3.27
CA THR A 820 20.94 -32.28 3.19
C THR A 820 21.94 -32.43 2.02
N ALA A 821 21.63 -31.86 0.85
CA ALA A 821 22.54 -31.86 -0.29
C ALA A 821 23.85 -31.10 0.02
N ALA A 822 23.78 -29.97 0.74
CA ALA A 822 24.97 -29.25 1.19
C ALA A 822 25.81 -30.09 2.17
N ARG A 823 25.15 -30.81 3.09
CA ARG A 823 25.82 -31.76 3.99
C ARG A 823 26.55 -32.86 3.23
N ASP A 824 25.89 -33.44 2.23
CA ASP A 824 26.47 -34.51 1.42
C ASP A 824 27.64 -34.00 0.54
N ARG A 825 27.70 -32.69 0.28
CA ARG A 825 28.85 -31.99 -0.34
C ARG A 825 29.95 -31.61 0.66
N GLY A 826 29.83 -31.99 1.93
CA GLY A 826 30.85 -31.80 2.96
C GLY A 826 30.66 -30.58 3.86
N LEU A 827 29.54 -29.86 3.79
CA LEU A 827 29.23 -28.78 4.73
C LEU A 827 28.79 -29.37 6.10
N PRO A 828 29.35 -28.95 7.25
CA PRO A 828 28.85 -29.40 8.55
C PRO A 828 27.45 -28.83 8.80
N VAL A 829 26.47 -29.70 9.03
CA VAL A 829 25.07 -29.30 9.18
C VAL A 829 24.43 -30.01 10.37
N CYS A 830 23.65 -29.29 11.18
CA CYS A 830 22.71 -29.88 12.14
C CYS A 830 21.28 -29.49 11.75
N ILE A 831 20.36 -30.45 11.73
CA ILE A 831 18.95 -30.22 11.42
C ILE A 831 18.12 -30.36 12.70
N TYR A 832 17.44 -29.30 13.13
CA TYR A 832 16.58 -29.30 14.32
C TYR A 832 15.12 -29.25 13.88
N ARG A 833 14.40 -30.36 13.99
CA ARG A 833 13.00 -30.46 13.60
C ARG A 833 12.12 -30.18 14.81
N LEU A 834 11.53 -28.99 14.83
CA LEU A 834 10.67 -28.55 15.93
C LEU A 834 9.25 -29.11 15.81
N GLY A 835 8.72 -29.61 16.94
CA GLY A 835 7.29 -29.80 17.17
C GLY A 835 6.57 -28.46 17.35
N ARG A 836 5.34 -28.46 17.91
CA ARG A 836 4.60 -27.20 18.12
C ARG A 836 5.23 -26.42 19.27
N ILE A 837 5.74 -25.22 18.97
CA ILE A 837 6.29 -24.35 20.00
C ILE A 837 5.17 -23.65 20.75
N SER A 838 5.22 -23.69 22.08
CA SER A 838 4.32 -22.98 23.00
C SER A 838 5.05 -21.89 23.77
N GLY A 839 4.39 -21.28 24.75
CA GLY A 839 4.97 -20.21 25.56
C GLY A 839 6.23 -20.61 26.34
N HIS A 840 6.88 -19.62 26.94
CA HIS A 840 8.04 -19.85 27.80
C HIS A 840 7.60 -20.49 29.13
N SER A 841 8.24 -21.58 29.55
CA SER A 841 7.78 -22.42 30.67
C SER A 841 7.68 -21.72 32.03
N LYS A 842 8.50 -20.67 32.24
CA LYS A 842 8.52 -19.86 33.47
C LYS A 842 7.75 -18.53 33.40
N THR A 843 7.90 -17.75 32.33
CA THR A 843 7.27 -16.42 32.22
C THR A 843 5.88 -16.47 31.60
N GLY A 844 5.55 -17.55 30.89
CA GLY A 844 4.30 -17.73 30.16
C GLY A 844 4.19 -16.93 28.86
N VAL A 845 5.21 -16.13 28.53
CA VAL A 845 5.28 -15.34 27.29
C VAL A 845 4.98 -16.22 26.09
N PHE A 846 3.98 -15.83 25.30
CA PHE A 846 3.43 -16.64 24.22
C PHE A 846 3.33 -15.81 22.93
N ASN A 847 3.59 -16.44 21.78
CA ASN A 847 3.38 -15.81 20.47
C ASN A 847 1.89 -15.60 20.20
N VAL A 848 1.46 -14.33 20.14
CA VAL A 848 0.04 -13.94 19.90
C VAL A 848 -0.49 -14.36 18.53
N ASN A 849 0.41 -14.65 17.57
CA ASN A 849 0.05 -15.09 16.24
C ASN A 849 -0.02 -16.61 16.11
N ASP A 850 0.32 -17.37 17.16
CA ASP A 850 0.32 -18.83 17.13
C ASP A 850 -1.10 -19.42 17.07
N PHE A 851 -1.22 -20.59 16.44
CA PHE A 851 -2.48 -21.32 16.32
C PHE A 851 -3.12 -21.65 17.68
N LEU A 852 -2.34 -22.19 18.62
CA LEU A 852 -2.86 -22.62 19.91
C LEU A 852 -3.25 -21.41 20.76
N TYR A 853 -2.45 -20.34 20.71
CA TYR A 853 -2.82 -19.05 21.33
C TYR A 853 -4.18 -18.57 20.83
N ARG A 854 -4.35 -18.47 19.50
CA ARG A 854 -5.59 -17.99 18.87
C ARG A 854 -6.78 -18.90 19.14
N LEU A 855 -6.56 -20.22 19.19
CA LEU A 855 -7.59 -21.20 19.54
C LEU A 855 -8.06 -21.00 20.98
N ILE A 856 -7.14 -20.85 21.94
CA ILE A 856 -7.45 -20.62 23.36
C ILE A 856 -8.26 -19.34 23.53
N ILE A 857 -7.73 -18.20 23.06
CA ILE A 857 -8.39 -16.89 23.20
C ILE A 857 -9.76 -16.92 22.51
N GLY A 858 -9.80 -17.48 21.30
CA GLY A 858 -10.98 -17.54 20.48
C GLY A 858 -12.10 -18.39 21.06
N CYS A 859 -11.79 -19.55 21.63
CA CYS A 859 -12.78 -20.36 22.33
C CYS A 859 -13.30 -19.69 23.62
N VAL A 860 -12.44 -18.95 24.33
CA VAL A 860 -12.89 -18.16 25.49
C VAL A 860 -13.82 -17.02 25.05
N GLN A 861 -13.47 -16.30 23.98
CA GLN A 861 -14.30 -15.22 23.42
C GLN A 861 -15.65 -15.74 22.93
N LEU A 862 -15.68 -16.91 22.30
CA LEU A 862 -16.89 -17.54 21.79
C LEU A 862 -17.75 -18.15 22.92
N GLY A 863 -17.16 -18.48 24.07
CA GLY A 863 -17.84 -19.15 25.18
C GLY A 863 -18.15 -20.62 24.92
N SER A 864 -17.57 -21.22 23.87
CA SER A 864 -17.74 -22.64 23.55
C SER A 864 -16.49 -23.28 22.96
N ILE A 865 -16.41 -24.60 23.09
CA ILE A 865 -15.40 -25.47 22.48
C ILE A 865 -16.08 -26.65 21.76
N PRO A 866 -15.47 -27.18 20.69
CA PRO A 866 -16.02 -28.31 19.98
C PRO A 866 -15.82 -29.62 20.76
N ASP A 867 -16.80 -30.52 20.70
CA ASP A 867 -16.66 -31.89 21.16
C ASP A 867 -15.69 -32.66 20.24
N GLY A 868 -14.63 -33.19 20.85
CA GLY A 868 -13.59 -33.97 20.17
C GLY A 868 -12.26 -33.92 20.94
N GLU A 869 -11.42 -34.92 20.74
CA GLU A 869 -10.06 -34.93 21.32
C GLU A 869 -9.03 -34.59 20.25
N LEU A 870 -8.49 -33.37 20.32
CA LEU A 870 -7.31 -32.99 19.54
C LEU A 870 -6.09 -33.13 20.45
N MET A 871 -5.14 -33.99 20.06
CA MET A 871 -3.89 -34.17 20.78
C MET A 871 -2.91 -33.05 20.47
N GLN A 872 -2.36 -32.43 21.51
CA GLN A 872 -1.35 -31.37 21.44
C GLN A 872 -0.01 -31.92 21.89
N ASP A 873 0.93 -31.93 20.96
CA ASP A 873 2.36 -32.08 21.23
C ASP A 873 2.97 -30.68 21.23
N ILE A 874 3.00 -30.05 22.42
CA ILE A 874 3.59 -28.72 22.61
C ILE A 874 4.89 -28.79 23.40
N ILE A 875 5.88 -28.03 22.95
CA ILE A 875 7.14 -27.84 23.68
C ILE A 875 7.33 -26.35 24.03
N PRO A 876 7.76 -26.02 25.25
CA PRO A 876 8.08 -24.63 25.60
C PRO A 876 9.25 -24.07 24.77
N VAL A 877 9.17 -22.79 24.40
CA VAL A 877 10.19 -22.15 23.55
C VAL A 877 11.58 -22.13 24.18
N ASP A 878 11.66 -22.02 25.51
CA ASP A 878 12.90 -22.02 26.28
C ASP A 878 13.59 -23.38 26.27
N TYR A 879 12.83 -24.47 26.36
CA TYR A 879 13.39 -25.82 26.16
C TYR A 879 13.97 -25.95 24.75
N ALA A 880 13.23 -25.51 23.73
CA ALA A 880 13.66 -25.61 22.34
C ALA A 880 14.95 -24.82 22.07
N SER A 881 15.00 -23.55 22.50
CA SER A 881 16.17 -22.69 22.28
C SER A 881 17.39 -23.15 23.06
N GLN A 882 17.23 -23.56 24.33
CA GLN A 882 18.33 -24.08 25.15
C GLN A 882 18.89 -25.36 24.57
N ALA A 883 18.02 -26.29 24.15
CA ALA A 883 18.45 -27.55 23.56
C ALA A 883 19.20 -27.33 22.25
N ILE A 884 18.69 -26.47 21.35
CA ILE A 884 19.37 -26.16 20.08
C ILE A 884 20.77 -25.60 20.33
N VAL A 885 20.91 -24.56 21.17
CA VAL A 885 22.19 -23.91 21.44
C VAL A 885 23.16 -24.80 22.21
N HIS A 886 22.66 -25.67 23.09
CA HIS A 886 23.52 -26.63 23.78
C HIS A 886 24.06 -27.70 22.82
N ILE A 887 23.19 -28.29 22.01
CA ILE A 887 23.54 -29.36 21.07
C ILE A 887 24.44 -28.84 19.94
N SER A 888 24.23 -27.60 19.48
CA SER A 888 25.00 -26.99 18.38
C SER A 888 26.50 -26.86 18.69
N LYS A 889 26.85 -26.65 19.97
CA LYS A 889 28.24 -26.57 20.45
C LYS A 889 28.96 -27.91 20.45
N GLN A 890 28.25 -29.02 20.26
CA GLN A 890 28.83 -30.35 20.29
C GLN A 890 29.23 -30.79 18.89
N GLN A 891 30.53 -30.94 18.64
CA GLN A 891 31.01 -31.39 17.33
C GLN A 891 30.48 -32.78 16.94
N ALA A 892 30.25 -33.65 17.93
CA ALA A 892 29.64 -34.98 17.72
C ALA A 892 28.18 -34.91 17.23
N SER A 893 27.55 -33.73 17.27
CA SER A 893 26.21 -33.47 16.76
C SER A 893 26.20 -33.05 15.29
N TRP A 894 27.35 -32.70 14.72
CA TRP A 894 27.45 -32.32 13.32
C TRP A 894 27.01 -33.48 12.41
N SER A 895 26.35 -33.14 11.32
CA SER A 895 25.73 -34.05 10.35
C SER A 895 24.57 -34.89 10.90
N LYS A 896 24.04 -34.59 12.10
CA LYS A 896 22.86 -35.25 12.67
C LYS A 896 21.61 -34.38 12.56
N ALA A 897 20.47 -35.05 12.67
CA ALA A 897 19.17 -34.43 12.86
C ALA A 897 18.64 -34.73 14.27
N PHE A 898 17.81 -33.82 14.77
CA PHE A 898 17.27 -33.80 16.12
C PHE A 898 15.77 -33.52 16.07
N HIS A 899 14.96 -34.32 16.75
CA HIS A 899 13.52 -34.09 16.91
C HIS A 899 13.28 -33.44 18.28
N LEU A 900 12.92 -32.16 18.28
CA LEU A 900 12.51 -31.45 19.49
C LEU A 900 10.98 -31.49 19.54
N VAL A 901 10.46 -32.55 20.12
CA VAL A 901 9.03 -32.84 20.29
C VAL A 901 8.74 -33.20 21.75
N HIS A 902 7.49 -33.09 22.17
CA HIS A 902 7.07 -33.51 23.50
C HIS A 902 6.88 -35.04 23.53
N PRO A 903 7.48 -35.76 24.50
CA PRO A 903 7.41 -37.22 24.55
C PRO A 903 6.00 -37.76 24.86
N GLN A 904 5.11 -36.91 25.39
CA GLN A 904 3.76 -37.27 25.82
C GLN A 904 2.75 -36.19 25.39
N PRO A 905 2.13 -36.29 24.20
CA PRO A 905 1.07 -35.37 23.80
C PRO A 905 -0.12 -35.45 24.75
N VAL A 906 -0.82 -34.33 24.97
CA VAL A 906 -2.01 -34.26 25.84
C VAL A 906 -3.25 -33.82 25.06
N SER A 907 -4.44 -34.17 25.54
CA SER A 907 -5.68 -33.69 24.94
C SER A 907 -5.84 -32.18 25.14
N THR A 908 -6.36 -31.48 24.12
CA THR A 908 -6.71 -30.06 24.23
C THR A 908 -7.76 -29.81 25.33
N ASN A 909 -8.53 -30.83 25.71
CA ASN A 909 -9.47 -30.75 26.83
C ASN A 909 -8.81 -30.33 28.15
N LEU A 910 -7.56 -30.72 28.39
CA LEU A 910 -6.81 -30.33 29.59
C LEU A 910 -6.67 -28.81 29.72
N PHE A 911 -6.48 -28.11 28.58
CA PHE A 911 -6.37 -26.65 28.54
C PHE A 911 -7.69 -25.98 28.93
N PHE A 912 -8.80 -26.50 28.39
CA PHE A 912 -10.12 -25.94 28.63
C PHE A 912 -10.69 -26.31 30.00
N GLU A 913 -10.38 -27.48 30.54
CA GLU A 913 -10.66 -27.84 31.93
C GLU A 913 -9.95 -26.89 32.90
N LYS A 914 -8.68 -26.57 32.62
CA LYS A 914 -7.95 -25.58 33.40
C LYS A 914 -8.60 -24.20 33.31
N LEU A 915 -8.98 -23.73 32.13
CA LEU A 915 -9.71 -22.46 31.98
C LEU A 915 -11.05 -22.46 32.72
N ARG A 916 -11.81 -23.56 32.68
CA ARG A 916 -13.03 -23.71 33.48
C ARG A 916 -12.75 -23.65 34.98
N SER A 917 -11.67 -24.27 35.45
CA SER A 917 -11.27 -24.20 36.87
C SER A 917 -10.87 -22.78 37.31
N LEU A 918 -10.43 -21.94 36.37
CA LEU A 918 -10.17 -20.51 36.59
C LEU A 918 -11.45 -19.65 36.55
N GLY A 919 -12.60 -20.24 36.18
CA GLY A 919 -13.92 -19.60 36.18
C GLY A 919 -14.42 -19.12 34.81
N TYR A 920 -13.75 -19.43 33.71
CA TYR A 920 -14.21 -18.99 32.38
C TYR A 920 -15.47 -19.79 31.95
N PRO A 921 -16.54 -19.12 31.51
CA PRO A 921 -17.80 -19.77 31.15
C PRO A 921 -17.72 -20.41 29.74
N ILE A 922 -17.09 -21.57 29.65
CA ILE A 922 -16.86 -22.29 28.37
C ILE A 922 -17.73 -23.55 28.32
N GLN A 923 -18.62 -23.62 27.33
CA GLN A 923 -19.50 -24.76 27.10
C GLN A 923 -18.94 -25.73 26.04
N ASN A 924 -19.14 -27.03 26.26
CA ASN A 924 -18.92 -28.04 25.23
C ASN A 924 -20.13 -28.08 24.28
N VAL A 925 -19.89 -28.01 22.97
CA VAL A 925 -20.92 -28.12 21.93
C VAL A 925 -20.43 -29.05 20.82
N SER A 926 -21.32 -29.60 19.99
CA SER A 926 -20.86 -30.49 18.91
C SER A 926 -19.92 -29.76 17.94
N TYR A 927 -19.00 -30.49 17.30
CA TYR A 927 -18.08 -29.89 16.31
C TYR A 927 -18.84 -29.12 15.21
N GLU A 928 -19.97 -29.64 14.76
CA GLU A 928 -20.87 -28.99 13.79
C GLU A 928 -21.42 -27.65 14.29
N GLN A 929 -21.88 -27.63 15.55
CA GLN A 929 -22.40 -26.41 16.18
C GLN A 929 -21.29 -25.38 16.37
N TRP A 930 -20.14 -25.81 16.88
CA TRP A 930 -18.97 -24.94 17.07
C TRP A 930 -18.46 -24.38 15.74
N TYR A 931 -18.37 -25.21 14.69
CA TYR A 931 -17.97 -24.79 13.35
C TYR A 931 -18.98 -23.81 12.73
N SER A 932 -20.28 -23.98 13.00
CA SER A 932 -21.31 -23.02 12.57
C SER A 932 -21.16 -21.67 13.28
N GLN A 933 -20.88 -21.66 14.57
CA GLN A 933 -20.57 -20.44 15.33
C GLN A 933 -19.31 -19.74 14.77
N LEU A 934 -18.30 -20.52 14.40
CA LEU A 934 -17.07 -20.05 13.78
C LEU A 934 -17.31 -19.40 12.40
N LEU A 935 -18.19 -19.96 11.57
CA LEU A 935 -18.56 -19.36 10.27
C LEU A 935 -19.30 -18.03 10.44
N ASN A 936 -20.21 -17.92 11.42
CA ASN A 936 -20.89 -16.66 11.72
C ASN A 936 -19.89 -15.56 12.13
N ILE A 937 -18.86 -15.91 12.91
CA ILE A 937 -17.75 -15.01 13.24
C ILE A 937 -16.98 -14.60 11.98
N ALA A 938 -16.71 -15.54 11.08
CA ALA A 938 -16.00 -15.28 9.83
C ALA A 938 -16.74 -14.27 8.92
N GLU A 939 -18.07 -14.22 9.01
CA GLU A 939 -18.91 -13.30 8.24
C GLU A 939 -19.07 -11.91 8.91
N SER A 940 -19.01 -11.84 10.24
CA SER A 940 -19.44 -10.64 10.99
C SER A 940 -18.35 -9.99 11.86
N SER A 941 -17.27 -10.69 12.18
CA SER A 941 -16.32 -10.32 13.23
C SER A 941 -14.86 -10.63 12.84
N PRO A 942 -14.27 -9.88 11.87
CA PRO A 942 -12.91 -10.13 11.40
C PRO A 942 -11.82 -9.93 12.47
N GLU A 943 -12.13 -9.21 13.56
CA GLU A 943 -11.23 -8.98 14.70
C GLU A 943 -11.19 -10.15 15.70
N HIS A 944 -12.05 -11.17 15.55
CA HIS A 944 -12.12 -12.30 16.48
C HIS A 944 -10.90 -13.22 16.35
N ALA A 945 -10.39 -13.75 17.47
CA ALA A 945 -9.14 -14.52 17.48
C ALA A 945 -9.19 -15.80 16.62
N LEU A 946 -10.37 -16.42 16.47
CA LEU A 946 -10.57 -17.60 15.61
C LEU A 946 -10.65 -17.28 14.10
N TYR A 947 -10.84 -16.02 13.69
CA TYR A 947 -11.03 -15.66 12.27
C TYR A 947 -9.91 -16.21 11.36
N PRO A 948 -8.61 -16.09 11.70
CA PRO A 948 -7.54 -16.64 10.87
C PRO A 948 -7.46 -18.17 10.85
N LEU A 949 -8.15 -18.85 11.78
CA LEU A 949 -8.10 -20.31 11.94
C LEU A 949 -9.20 -21.04 11.17
N VAL A 950 -10.22 -20.33 10.69
CA VAL A 950 -11.39 -20.91 10.00
C VAL A 950 -10.97 -21.84 8.85
N SER A 951 -10.01 -21.41 8.03
CA SER A 951 -9.52 -22.19 6.88
C SER A 951 -8.57 -23.34 7.25
N LEU A 952 -8.14 -23.42 8.51
CA LEU A 952 -7.26 -24.49 9.01
C LEU A 952 -8.06 -25.60 9.71
N LEU A 953 -9.34 -25.37 9.99
CA LEU A 953 -10.22 -26.30 10.68
C LEU A 953 -11.09 -27.05 9.66
N PRO A 954 -11.20 -28.38 9.74
CA PRO A 954 -11.95 -29.17 8.76
C PRO A 954 -13.45 -28.86 8.80
N ALA A 955 -14.12 -28.84 7.65
CA ALA A 955 -15.57 -28.70 7.61
C ALA A 955 -16.25 -29.99 8.13
N PRO A 956 -17.46 -29.90 8.72
CA PRO A 956 -18.22 -31.09 9.08
C PRO A 956 -18.47 -31.97 7.85
N ASN A 957 -18.27 -33.29 7.99
CA ASN A 957 -18.40 -34.30 6.92
C ASN A 957 -17.34 -34.29 5.82
N SER A 958 -16.20 -33.57 5.96
CA SER A 958 -15.03 -33.87 5.13
C SER A 958 -14.57 -35.30 5.42
N GLN A 959 -14.26 -36.10 4.39
CA GLN A 959 -13.81 -37.51 4.51
C GLN A 959 -12.53 -37.72 5.36
N THR A 960 -11.99 -36.65 5.96
CA THR A 960 -10.93 -36.65 6.97
C THR A 960 -11.40 -37.05 8.37
N GLN A 961 -12.72 -37.27 8.60
CA GLN A 961 -13.22 -37.97 9.79
C GLN A 961 -13.22 -39.51 9.63
N SER A 962 -12.27 -40.08 8.89
CA SER A 962 -11.96 -41.49 9.09
C SER A 962 -11.16 -41.61 10.38
N SER A 963 -11.67 -42.43 11.29
CA SER A 963 -11.02 -42.91 12.52
C SER A 963 -9.74 -43.74 12.26
N ASP A 964 -9.09 -43.57 11.11
CA ASP A 964 -7.96 -44.34 10.58
C ASP A 964 -6.74 -43.45 10.22
N SER A 965 -6.69 -42.20 10.68
CA SER A 965 -5.48 -41.36 10.49
C SER A 965 -4.30 -41.94 11.29
N ALA A 966 -3.17 -42.20 10.64
CA ALA A 966 -1.97 -42.72 11.29
C ALA A 966 -1.50 -41.80 12.43
N VAL A 967 -1.18 -42.38 13.59
CA VAL A 967 -0.53 -41.64 14.68
C VAL A 967 0.97 -41.63 14.39
N VAL A 968 1.52 -40.47 14.03
CA VAL A 968 2.97 -40.30 13.89
C VAL A 968 3.58 -40.06 15.26
N LYS A 969 4.54 -40.89 15.64
CA LYS A 969 5.38 -40.72 16.83
C LYS A 969 6.81 -40.47 16.39
N PHE A 970 7.49 -39.56 17.07
CA PHE A 970 8.85 -39.19 16.77
C PHE A 970 9.80 -39.74 17.83
N ASP A 971 10.88 -40.35 17.37
CA ASP A 971 12.04 -40.68 18.20
C ASP A 971 12.80 -39.40 18.55
N CYS A 972 13.34 -39.28 19.76
CA CYS A 972 14.15 -38.12 20.14
C CYS A 972 15.49 -38.54 20.77
N GLN A 973 16.01 -39.72 20.43
CA GLN A 973 17.16 -40.31 21.10
C GLN A 973 18.46 -39.51 20.92
N ASN A 974 18.73 -38.93 19.75
CA ASN A 974 19.84 -38.00 19.52
C ASN A 974 19.67 -36.76 20.40
N THR A 975 18.45 -36.22 20.50
CA THR A 975 18.16 -35.07 21.35
C THR A 975 18.42 -35.41 22.82
N LEU A 976 17.89 -36.53 23.32
CA LEU A 976 18.11 -37.01 24.70
C LEU A 976 19.60 -37.29 24.97
N ASN A 977 20.32 -37.86 24.01
CA ASN A 977 21.75 -38.12 24.13
C ASN A 977 22.56 -36.81 24.17
N GLY A 978 22.19 -35.83 23.33
CA GLY A 978 22.83 -34.52 23.28
C GLY A 978 22.58 -33.68 24.53
N LEU A 979 21.46 -33.90 25.24
CA LEU A 979 21.13 -33.22 26.50
C LEU A 979 21.53 -34.03 27.74
N LYS A 980 22.13 -35.20 27.58
CA LYS A 980 22.49 -36.09 28.68
C LYS A 980 23.43 -35.39 29.66
N GLY A 981 23.04 -35.37 30.94
CA GLY A 981 23.83 -34.74 32.00
C GLY A 981 23.62 -33.23 32.14
N THR A 982 22.69 -32.65 31.40
CA THR A 982 22.27 -31.25 31.55
C THR A 982 21.00 -31.13 32.40
N SER A 983 20.67 -29.91 32.82
CA SER A 983 19.36 -29.58 33.41
C SER A 983 18.29 -29.23 32.38
N ILE A 984 18.60 -29.33 31.08
CA ILE A 984 17.67 -29.00 29.99
C ILE A 984 16.75 -30.20 29.77
N ILE A 985 15.54 -30.11 30.33
CA ILE A 985 14.52 -31.17 30.25
C ILE A 985 13.23 -30.53 29.75
N CYS A 986 12.53 -31.22 28.85
CA CYS A 986 11.22 -30.77 28.36
C CYS A 986 10.22 -30.80 29.53
N PRO A 987 9.63 -29.65 29.94
CA PRO A 987 8.65 -29.63 31.03
C PRO A 987 7.39 -30.43 30.67
N PRO A 988 6.80 -31.18 31.61
CA PRO A 988 5.52 -31.87 31.37
C PRO A 988 4.40 -30.86 31.10
N ILE A 989 3.43 -31.26 30.27
CA ILE A 989 2.22 -30.47 30.02
C ILE A 989 1.22 -30.73 31.15
N ASP A 990 1.45 -30.08 32.29
CA ASP A 990 0.67 -30.26 33.52
C ASP A 990 -0.02 -28.96 33.99
N ASP A 991 -0.71 -29.04 35.13
CA ASP A 991 -1.42 -27.91 35.72
C ASP A 991 -0.51 -26.71 35.99
N GLN A 992 0.76 -26.96 36.34
CA GLN A 992 1.72 -25.91 36.63
C GLN A 992 2.10 -25.15 35.36
N LEU A 993 2.45 -25.85 34.27
CA LEU A 993 2.78 -25.21 33.00
C LEU A 993 1.60 -24.41 32.44
N LEU A 994 0.39 -24.99 32.47
CA LEU A 994 -0.82 -24.32 32.02
C LEU A 994 -1.17 -23.11 32.89
N SER A 995 -0.98 -23.19 34.21
CA SER A 995 -1.16 -22.06 35.12
C SER A 995 -0.22 -20.91 34.77
N THR A 996 1.04 -21.20 34.44
CA THR A 996 2.00 -20.18 33.99
C THR A 996 1.52 -19.49 32.71
N TYR A 997 1.08 -20.26 31.72
CA TYR A 997 0.58 -19.70 30.45
C TYR A 997 -0.65 -18.83 30.68
N PHE A 998 -1.68 -19.33 31.37
CA PHE A 998 -2.92 -18.57 31.58
C PHE A 998 -2.70 -17.37 32.50
N SER A 999 -1.81 -17.47 33.49
CA SER A 999 -1.43 -16.31 34.30
C SER A 999 -0.82 -15.22 33.43
N TYR A 1000 0.09 -15.55 32.52
CA TYR A 1000 0.64 -14.56 31.59
C TYR A 1000 -0.46 -13.95 30.69
N LEU A 1001 -1.35 -14.79 30.14
CA LEU A 1001 -2.45 -14.31 29.29
C LEU A 1001 -3.41 -13.37 30.04
N ILE A 1002 -3.64 -13.60 31.33
CA ILE A 1002 -4.45 -12.70 32.17
C ILE A 1002 -3.70 -11.39 32.46
N HIS A 1003 -2.44 -11.46 32.89
CA HIS A 1003 -1.67 -10.26 33.24
C HIS A 1003 -1.37 -9.37 32.02
N SER A 1004 -1.20 -9.97 30.84
CA SER A 1004 -1.02 -9.24 29.58
C SER A 1004 -2.32 -8.65 29.01
N GLY A 1005 -3.48 -8.94 29.63
CA GLY A 1005 -4.79 -8.48 29.17
C GLY A 1005 -5.36 -9.25 27.98
N ALA A 1006 -4.72 -10.34 27.56
CA ALA A 1006 -5.24 -11.21 26.50
C ALA A 1006 -6.47 -12.01 26.94
N LEU A 1007 -6.56 -12.36 28.22
CA LEU A 1007 -7.75 -12.92 28.86
C LEU A 1007 -8.23 -11.98 29.96
N ALA A 1008 -9.55 -11.81 30.07
CA ALA A 1008 -10.14 -10.93 31.08
C ALA A 1008 -9.96 -11.50 32.50
N PRO A 1009 -9.51 -10.70 33.49
CA PRO A 1009 -9.47 -11.15 34.88
C PRO A 1009 -10.88 -11.40 35.38
N LEU A 1010 -11.14 -12.62 35.85
CA LEU A 1010 -12.41 -12.96 36.48
C LEU A 1010 -12.41 -12.40 37.89
N SER A 1011 -13.41 -11.58 38.23
CA SER A 1011 -13.62 -11.13 39.60
C SER A 1011 -13.81 -12.37 40.47
N ILE A 1012 -12.88 -12.61 41.40
CA ILE A 1012 -13.06 -13.61 42.43
C ILE A 1012 -14.39 -13.29 43.11
N SER A 1013 -15.37 -14.18 42.95
CA SER A 1013 -16.63 -14.09 43.67
C SER A 1013 -16.30 -14.00 45.17
N ASN A 1014 -16.78 -12.94 45.80
CA ASN A 1014 -16.67 -12.64 47.23
C ASN A 1014 -17.40 -13.69 48.10
N GLU A 1015 -16.94 -14.94 48.09
CA GLU A 1015 -17.35 -15.97 49.05
C GLU A 1015 -16.32 -16.17 50.17
N LEU A 1016 -15.06 -15.73 50.00
CA LEU A 1016 -14.03 -15.80 51.04
C LEU A 1016 -13.97 -14.59 51.99
N GLU A 1017 -14.52 -13.43 51.61
CA GLU A 1017 -14.65 -12.27 52.53
C GLU A 1017 -15.90 -12.30 53.41
N LYS A 1018 -16.93 -13.08 53.04
CA LYS A 1018 -18.12 -13.30 53.89
C LYS A 1018 -17.88 -14.29 55.04
N SER A 1019 -16.84 -15.12 54.99
CA SER A 1019 -16.49 -16.01 56.11
C SER A 1019 -15.58 -15.35 57.16
N ARG A 1020 -14.90 -14.24 56.82
CA ARG A 1020 -14.06 -13.48 57.77
C ARG A 1020 -14.79 -12.38 58.54
N THR A 1021 -16.00 -12.01 58.13
CA THR A 1021 -16.84 -11.01 58.81
C THR A 1021 -17.95 -11.61 59.68
N ALA A 1022 -18.07 -12.94 59.76
CA ALA A 1022 -19.06 -13.65 60.57
C ALA A 1022 -18.53 -14.24 61.90
N HIS A 1023 -17.30 -13.93 62.31
CA HIS A 1023 -16.68 -14.49 63.53
C HIS A 1023 -16.23 -13.47 64.59
N THR A 1024 -16.76 -12.24 64.57
CA THR A 1024 -16.52 -11.24 65.63
C THR A 1024 -17.80 -10.61 66.17
N SER A 1025 -18.86 -11.40 66.31
CA SER A 1025 -20.07 -10.98 67.05
C SER A 1025 -20.80 -12.19 67.65
N THR A 1026 -20.22 -12.80 68.70
CA THR A 1026 -20.93 -13.32 69.88
C THR A 1026 -19.94 -14.00 70.84
N VAL A 1027 -19.92 -13.47 72.07
CA VAL A 1027 -19.26 -13.92 73.33
C VAL A 1027 -17.78 -13.63 73.48
#